data_AF-A0A0H2RLT7-F1
#
_entry.id   AF-A0A0H2RLT7-F1
#
_cell.length_a   1.000
_cell.length_b   1.000
_cell.length_c   1.000
_cell.angle_alpha   90.00
_cell.angle_beta   90.00
_cell.angle_gamma   90.00
#
_symmetry.space_group_name_H-M   'P 1'
#
loop_
_entity.id
_entity.type
_entity.pdbx_description
1 polymer ?
#
loop_
_entity_poly.entity_id
_entity_poly.type
_entity_poly.pdbx_seq_one_letter_code
_entity_poly.pdbx_strand_id
1 'polypeptide(L)'
;MFITTDLHKEKRQTTQTIRCFCKGVRIRNLLSLECTLFCDASFFPSPPPSTATSGRFWFRIFGPRNMSCADCEHCKADLARYLSDPRKYIASAARNSPESFEDLRTVIYNGGHTPEKYVKETLAMLFAHLSAGDQSTFNPAGPPPPRLRPFEAKAFLSMAGIFTVFNKYDLSGTPDAAPIKTLVENWPKIRKWIQHFFYRALARKVPASEAPITNDEACFAKMGEGWTIFNMVLVIVTYARYDDTFFDSVAPKDGTLTMILKLWARIARYDPTLAVTPIDHYCRATLLFANCLQLSKDIESTECMSTQLVNEMGGDAKAIVVFLTRPLRDAAKMTPSEFSGQAMLLGSSMQLIHRLLDGVMGGLIQRPIFGKAFLEDPKLNPRPLMAKILTKYSAIRSDTDLPYGLREIIRSAFQLCSSLVYYHEAIDFVVHLLDNGLLEVYANLVRGLPSLSNYELRPAAILLKQDISTFLSHECVISAAKNALHRLEKERKDDYLALKGKESGLKDAWLYFTGHAFERATLAGVYNAKFRKEDKLTCGFCHVRMNERMLKKCSRCKFVLYCSQICQTKDWKKDHKQNCKAYAKNLEVYRRKADTEHFFDHLVRSDIRRHIPGLNALAKLNPRTRDADTLLAYCADYTFAPPTFSVFPAADVVDESRYVELGLAYRPESQELRRELLDIVRKAGGKARIVQVEMRGHAGTPIITFQIIGLDDFMDIRPEVPKSFNPERPRAIDQNDNALAVQIDWTDIVMADAIYGRRLTHDEFHMYIAEHVHLGFDDQDKTVFERVDDAVRRRKDQEDAPCCRDRSGHSIC
;
A
#
# COMPACT_ATOMS: atom_id res chain seq x y z
N MET A 1 64.37 -24.40 -11.71
CA MET A 1 63.79 -25.62 -12.32
C MET A 1 62.70 -25.16 -13.29
N PHE A 2 63.07 -25.08 -14.58
CA PHE A 2 62.29 -25.23 -15.85
C PHE A 2 60.74 -25.10 -15.79
N ILE A 3 60.00 -24.34 -16.63
CA ILE A 3 60.19 -23.75 -17.98
C ILE A 3 59.34 -22.45 -18.14
N THR A 4 59.88 -21.56 -18.98
CA THR A 4 59.42 -20.29 -19.56
C THR A 4 58.24 -20.39 -20.57
N THR A 5 57.43 -19.33 -20.74
CA THR A 5 57.23 -18.59 -22.04
C THR A 5 56.21 -17.43 -21.97
N ASP A 6 56.76 -16.23 -22.22
CA ASP A 6 56.36 -15.04 -22.99
C ASP A 6 54.96 -14.74 -23.60
N LEU A 7 54.62 -13.43 -23.52
CA LEU A 7 54.13 -12.43 -24.52
C LEU A 7 53.07 -12.86 -25.58
N HIS A 8 52.06 -12.09 -26.00
CA HIS A 8 51.97 -10.65 -26.30
C HIS A 8 50.51 -10.24 -26.66
N LYS A 9 50.16 -8.96 -26.39
CA LYS A 9 49.38 -7.96 -27.17
C LYS A 9 48.12 -8.29 -28.03
N GLU A 10 47.17 -7.35 -27.87
CA GLU A 10 46.26 -6.72 -28.87
C GLU A 10 45.11 -7.51 -29.55
N LYS A 11 43.86 -7.03 -29.37
CA LYS A 11 43.16 -6.18 -30.36
C LYS A 11 41.74 -5.80 -29.90
N ARG A 12 41.43 -4.49 -30.00
CA ARG A 12 40.07 -3.95 -30.03
C ARG A 12 39.40 -4.34 -31.35
N GLN A 13 38.15 -4.80 -31.30
CA GLN A 13 37.24 -4.74 -32.45
C GLN A 13 35.90 -4.16 -32.02
N THR A 14 35.65 -2.98 -32.57
CA THR A 14 34.37 -2.30 -32.77
C THR A 14 33.46 -3.15 -33.67
N THR A 15 32.16 -3.18 -33.40
CA THR A 15 31.19 -3.48 -34.47
C THR A 15 29.93 -2.63 -34.30
N GLN A 16 29.56 -2.03 -35.42
CA GLN A 16 28.55 -1.02 -35.65
C GLN A 16 27.12 -1.49 -35.38
N THR A 17 26.31 -0.58 -34.86
CA THR A 17 24.85 -0.63 -34.94
C THR A 17 24.41 -0.29 -36.37
N ILE A 18 23.77 -1.24 -37.05
CA ILE A 18 23.10 -1.01 -38.33
C ILE A 18 21.72 -0.39 -38.05
N ARG A 19 21.50 0.83 -38.56
CA ARG A 19 20.18 1.39 -38.84
C ARG A 19 19.79 0.99 -40.26
N CYS A 20 18.57 0.50 -40.45
CA CYS A 20 17.89 0.54 -41.74
C CYS A 20 16.43 0.98 -41.57
N PHE A 21 15.93 1.59 -42.64
CA PHE A 21 14.89 2.61 -42.72
C PHE A 21 13.73 2.10 -43.60
N CYS A 22 12.50 2.61 -43.36
CA CYS A 22 11.34 2.64 -44.30
C CYS A 22 10.70 1.28 -44.68
N LYS A 23 9.41 1.13 -45.01
CA LYS A 23 8.37 2.02 -45.54
C LYS A 23 6.98 1.38 -45.31
N GLY A 24 5.92 2.18 -45.31
CA GLY A 24 4.54 1.73 -45.03
C GLY A 24 3.76 1.13 -46.21
N VAL A 25 2.57 0.61 -45.89
CA VAL A 25 1.44 0.37 -46.80
C VAL A 25 0.14 0.68 -46.04
N ARG A 26 -0.73 1.46 -46.70
CA ARG A 26 -2.10 1.85 -46.32
C ARG A 26 -3.12 0.78 -46.75
N ILE A 27 -4.39 1.02 -46.36
CA ILE A 27 -5.69 0.52 -46.90
C ILE A 27 -6.31 -0.49 -45.92
N ARG A 28 -7.59 -0.47 -45.51
CA ARG A 28 -8.80 0.40 -45.51
C ARG A 28 -9.94 -0.59 -45.19
N ASN A 29 -10.90 -0.16 -44.36
CA ASN A 29 -12.34 -0.47 -44.36
C ASN A 29 -12.87 -1.91 -44.52
N LEU A 30 -13.74 -2.32 -43.58
CA LEU A 30 -15.18 -2.69 -43.73
C LEU A 30 -15.60 -3.51 -42.48
N LEU A 31 -16.40 -2.96 -41.56
CA LEU A 31 -17.87 -2.99 -41.50
C LEU A 31 -18.48 -4.39 -41.25
N SER A 32 -19.15 -4.49 -40.07
CA SER A 32 -20.44 -5.12 -39.76
C SER A 32 -20.76 -6.54 -40.25
N LEU A 33 -21.25 -7.37 -39.31
CA LEU A 33 -22.54 -8.11 -39.32
C LEU A 33 -22.40 -9.24 -38.28
N GLU A 34 -23.05 -9.09 -37.12
CA GLU A 34 -24.40 -9.55 -36.79
C GLU A 34 -24.45 -10.98 -36.26
N CYS A 35 -25.08 -11.08 -35.09
CA CYS A 35 -25.53 -12.29 -34.46
C CYS A 35 -26.48 -13.08 -35.36
N THR A 36 -26.39 -14.41 -35.28
CA THR A 36 -27.61 -15.22 -35.35
C THR A 36 -27.44 -16.48 -34.51
N LEU A 37 -28.38 -16.62 -33.57
CA LEU A 37 -28.69 -17.84 -32.83
C LEU A 37 -29.10 -18.96 -33.78
N PHE A 38 -28.69 -20.19 -33.50
CA PHE A 38 -29.54 -21.36 -33.70
C PHE A 38 -29.25 -22.40 -32.60
N CYS A 39 -30.27 -22.66 -31.79
CA CYS A 39 -30.42 -23.92 -31.09
C CYS A 39 -30.71 -25.00 -32.13
N ASP A 40 -30.09 -26.17 -32.06
CA ASP A 40 -30.88 -27.39 -32.21
C ASP A 40 -30.19 -28.63 -31.63
N ALA A 41 -31.08 -29.50 -31.17
CA ALA A 41 -30.82 -30.65 -30.34
C ALA A 41 -30.40 -31.90 -31.14
N SER A 42 -29.71 -32.80 -30.41
CA SER A 42 -29.78 -34.26 -30.52
C SER A 42 -29.57 -34.92 -31.88
N PHE A 43 -28.48 -35.67 -32.05
CA PHE A 43 -28.50 -37.00 -32.68
C PHE A 43 -27.24 -37.81 -32.27
N PHE A 44 -27.46 -38.93 -31.59
CA PHE A 44 -26.49 -40.03 -31.49
C PHE A 44 -26.44 -40.78 -32.83
N PRO A 45 -25.26 -41.28 -33.23
CA PRO A 45 -25.24 -42.65 -33.73
C PRO A 45 -24.11 -43.49 -33.14
N SER A 46 -24.44 -44.76 -32.90
CA SER A 46 -23.58 -45.88 -32.51
C SER A 46 -22.46 -46.16 -33.54
N PRO A 47 -21.34 -46.81 -33.15
CA PRO A 47 -20.17 -46.98 -34.00
C PRO A 47 -20.21 -48.27 -34.86
N PRO A 48 -19.47 -48.32 -35.99
CA PRO A 48 -19.22 -49.55 -36.75
C PRO A 48 -17.92 -50.28 -36.29
N PRO A 49 -17.69 -51.54 -36.71
CA PRO A 49 -16.76 -52.45 -36.05
C PRO A 49 -15.32 -52.40 -36.61
N SER A 50 -14.40 -52.66 -35.68
CA SER A 50 -13.03 -53.18 -35.79
C SER A 50 -12.35 -53.34 -37.16
N THR A 51 -11.16 -52.76 -37.29
CA THR A 51 -9.98 -53.47 -37.82
C THR A 51 -8.71 -53.02 -37.09
N ALA A 52 -7.86 -54.00 -36.80
CA ALA A 52 -6.65 -53.89 -36.02
C ALA A 52 -5.50 -53.24 -36.80
N THR A 53 -4.63 -52.51 -36.10
CA THR A 53 -3.18 -52.58 -36.33
C THR A 53 -2.42 -52.06 -35.13
N SER A 54 -1.38 -52.82 -34.78
CA SER A 54 -0.50 -52.71 -33.62
C SER A 54 0.28 -51.40 -33.55
N GLY A 55 0.24 -50.74 -32.38
CA GLY A 55 1.15 -49.67 -32.02
C GLY A 55 1.27 -49.57 -30.50
N ARG A 56 2.45 -49.88 -29.97
CA ARG A 56 2.80 -49.86 -28.54
C ARG A 56 2.37 -48.53 -27.89
N PHE A 57 1.48 -48.59 -26.90
CA PHE A 57 1.17 -47.47 -26.02
C PHE A 57 1.27 -47.88 -24.56
N TRP A 58 1.92 -47.01 -23.79
CA TRP A 58 2.14 -47.10 -22.36
C TRP A 58 0.80 -47.22 -21.60
N PHE A 59 0.65 -48.25 -20.78
CA PHE A 59 -0.37 -48.30 -19.75
C PHE A 59 -0.08 -47.21 -18.70
N ARG A 60 -0.80 -46.09 -18.80
CA ARG A 60 -0.98 -45.17 -17.68
C ARG A 60 -2.04 -45.81 -16.79
N ILE A 61 -1.60 -46.37 -15.66
CA ILE A 61 -2.48 -46.83 -14.58
C ILE A 61 -3.28 -45.60 -14.12
N PHE A 62 -4.56 -45.54 -14.48
CA PHE A 62 -5.51 -44.71 -13.76
C PHE A 62 -5.63 -45.33 -12.37
N GLY A 63 -5.00 -44.69 -11.38
CA GLY A 63 -5.25 -45.02 -9.97
C GLY A 63 -6.74 -44.89 -9.67
N PRO A 64 -7.26 -45.65 -8.68
CA PRO A 64 -8.67 -45.59 -8.32
C PRO A 64 -9.06 -44.15 -8.00
N ARG A 65 -10.16 -43.67 -8.60
CA ARG A 65 -10.79 -42.43 -8.15
C ARG A 65 -11.08 -42.62 -6.66
N ASN A 66 -10.46 -41.81 -5.81
CA ASN A 66 -10.83 -41.72 -4.40
C ASN A 66 -12.31 -41.30 -4.36
N MET A 67 -13.22 -42.26 -4.18
CA MET A 67 -14.59 -41.96 -3.79
C MET A 67 -14.50 -41.13 -2.51
N SER A 68 -15.11 -39.94 -2.51
CA SER A 68 -15.22 -39.18 -1.29
C SER A 68 -15.99 -40.04 -0.29
N CYS A 69 -15.58 -40.08 0.97
CA CYS A 69 -16.24 -40.87 2.01
C CYS A 69 -17.76 -40.58 2.07
N ALA A 70 -18.17 -39.37 1.70
CA ALA A 70 -19.56 -38.92 1.63
C ALA A 70 -20.43 -39.70 0.62
N ASP A 71 -19.84 -40.32 -0.40
CA ASP A 71 -20.60 -41.04 -1.43
C ASP A 71 -20.84 -42.52 -1.09
N CYS A 72 -20.22 -43.03 -0.03
CA CYS A 72 -20.42 -44.40 0.44
C CYS A 72 -21.84 -44.59 0.99
N GLU A 73 -22.48 -45.71 0.65
CA GLU A 73 -23.81 -46.07 1.15
C GLU A 73 -23.88 -46.08 2.69
N HIS A 74 -22.77 -46.39 3.37
CA HIS A 74 -22.72 -46.30 4.83
C HIS A 74 -22.87 -44.87 5.34
N CYS A 75 -22.15 -43.91 4.74
CA CYS A 75 -22.21 -42.50 5.13
C CYS A 75 -23.56 -41.86 4.77
N LYS A 76 -24.14 -42.24 3.63
CA LYS A 76 -25.51 -41.82 3.26
C LYS A 76 -26.55 -42.36 4.24
N ALA A 77 -26.43 -43.63 4.63
CA ALA A 77 -27.33 -44.23 5.61
C ALA A 77 -27.18 -43.61 7.00
N ASP A 78 -25.95 -43.29 7.43
CA ASP A 78 -25.69 -42.60 8.69
C ASP A 78 -26.24 -41.17 8.67
N LEU A 79 -26.03 -40.42 7.59
CA LEU A 79 -26.60 -39.10 7.39
C LEU A 79 -28.14 -39.13 7.39
N ALA A 80 -28.76 -40.06 6.65
CA ALA A 80 -30.21 -40.22 6.62
C ALA A 80 -30.77 -40.53 8.01
N ARG A 81 -30.06 -41.38 8.77
CA ARG A 81 -30.42 -41.71 10.15
C ARG A 81 -30.33 -40.48 11.06
N TYR A 82 -29.24 -39.73 10.98
CA TYR A 82 -29.07 -38.48 11.73
C TYR A 82 -30.18 -37.47 11.40
N LEU A 83 -30.47 -37.26 10.11
CA LEU A 83 -31.48 -36.30 9.65
C LEU A 83 -32.92 -36.71 9.99
N SER A 84 -33.18 -38.00 10.25
CA SER A 84 -34.50 -38.46 10.68
C SER A 84 -34.92 -37.92 12.06
N ASP A 85 -33.96 -37.76 12.98
CA ASP A 85 -34.21 -37.17 14.31
C ASP A 85 -32.92 -36.57 14.92
N PRO A 86 -32.44 -35.41 14.43
CA PRO A 86 -31.20 -34.80 14.92
C PRO A 86 -31.24 -34.51 16.42
N ARG A 87 -32.42 -34.13 16.94
CA ARG A 87 -32.60 -33.77 18.35
C ARG A 87 -32.33 -34.96 19.27
N LYS A 88 -32.80 -36.16 18.90
CA LYS A 88 -32.52 -37.39 19.65
C LYS A 88 -31.01 -37.67 19.71
N TYR A 89 -30.31 -37.57 18.59
CA TYR A 89 -28.86 -37.78 18.53
C TYR A 89 -28.11 -36.76 19.38
N ILE A 90 -28.45 -35.48 19.27
CA ILE A 90 -27.83 -34.40 20.08
C ILE A 90 -28.07 -34.63 21.58
N ALA A 91 -29.30 -34.98 21.97
CA ALA A 91 -29.65 -35.22 23.37
C ALA A 91 -29.00 -36.48 23.95
N SER A 92 -28.79 -37.51 23.12
CA SER A 92 -28.07 -38.72 23.51
C SER A 92 -26.57 -38.46 23.64
N ALA A 93 -25.98 -37.76 22.66
CA ALA A 93 -24.57 -37.36 22.64
C ALA A 93 -24.17 -36.48 23.83
N ALA A 94 -25.11 -35.73 24.41
CA ALA A 94 -24.88 -34.92 25.61
C ALA A 94 -24.68 -35.74 26.90
N ARG A 95 -25.03 -37.04 26.92
CA ARG A 95 -24.93 -37.89 28.11
C ARG A 95 -23.51 -38.43 28.33
N ASN A 96 -23.30 -39.13 29.43
CA ASN A 96 -22.06 -39.83 29.78
C ASN A 96 -22.25 -41.35 29.80
N SER A 97 -22.71 -41.94 28.68
CA SER A 97 -22.80 -43.39 28.49
C SER A 97 -21.96 -43.86 27.28
N PRO A 98 -21.68 -45.16 27.12
CA PRO A 98 -21.02 -45.67 25.93
C PRO A 98 -21.77 -45.32 24.63
N GLU A 99 -23.10 -45.42 24.63
CA GLU A 99 -23.96 -45.08 23.48
C GLU A 99 -23.87 -43.60 23.12
N SER A 100 -23.73 -42.72 24.12
CA SER A 100 -23.52 -41.28 23.90
C SER A 100 -22.26 -40.99 23.08
N PHE A 101 -21.26 -41.88 23.11
CA PHE A 101 -20.01 -41.69 22.39
C PHE A 101 -20.18 -41.97 20.89
N GLU A 102 -20.93 -43.01 20.51
CA GLU A 102 -21.28 -43.28 19.12
C GLU A 102 -22.22 -42.22 18.56
N ASP A 103 -23.24 -41.82 19.33
CA ASP A 103 -24.14 -40.74 18.91
C ASP A 103 -23.40 -39.40 18.76
N LEU A 104 -22.39 -39.13 19.60
CA LEU A 104 -21.51 -37.97 19.44
C LEU A 104 -20.74 -38.03 18.12
N ARG A 105 -20.18 -39.20 17.76
CA ARG A 105 -19.53 -39.37 16.45
C ARG A 105 -20.49 -39.12 15.29
N THR A 106 -21.69 -39.69 15.33
CA THR A 106 -22.74 -39.46 14.32
C THR A 106 -23.06 -37.97 14.20
N VAL A 107 -23.22 -37.24 15.31
CA VAL A 107 -23.44 -35.78 15.28
C VAL A 107 -22.26 -35.04 14.63
N ILE A 108 -21.02 -35.43 14.93
CA ILE A 108 -19.82 -34.75 14.42
C ILE A 108 -19.64 -34.97 12.92
N TYR A 109 -19.71 -36.23 12.47
CA TYR A 109 -19.54 -36.58 11.06
C TYR A 109 -20.60 -35.91 10.18
N ASN A 110 -21.81 -35.72 10.73
CA ASN A 110 -22.92 -35.08 10.04
C ASN A 110 -23.10 -33.60 10.44
N GLY A 111 -22.14 -33.00 11.16
CA GLY A 111 -22.27 -31.65 11.71
C GLY A 111 -22.52 -30.58 10.66
N GLY A 112 -21.91 -30.72 9.48
CA GLY A 112 -22.14 -29.83 8.33
C GLY A 112 -23.54 -29.94 7.71
N HIS A 113 -24.29 -30.98 8.07
CA HIS A 113 -25.69 -31.19 7.65
C HIS A 113 -26.69 -30.90 8.78
N THR A 114 -26.24 -30.41 9.93
CA THR A 114 -27.12 -30.03 11.05
C THR A 114 -28.16 -29.01 10.56
N PRO A 115 -29.47 -29.29 10.70
CA PRO A 115 -30.50 -28.33 10.37
C PRO A 115 -30.37 -27.07 11.22
N GLU A 116 -30.66 -25.91 10.63
CA GLU A 116 -30.39 -24.59 11.25
C GLU A 116 -30.98 -24.44 12.65
N LYS A 117 -32.23 -24.91 12.83
CA LYS A 117 -32.95 -24.91 14.11
C LYS A 117 -32.32 -25.74 15.23
N TYR A 118 -31.31 -26.55 14.94
CA TYR A 118 -30.61 -27.40 15.91
C TYR A 118 -29.14 -27.02 16.07
N VAL A 119 -28.63 -26.04 15.32
CA VAL A 119 -27.21 -25.62 15.39
C VAL A 119 -26.85 -25.15 16.79
N LYS A 120 -27.72 -24.36 17.43
CA LYS A 120 -27.49 -23.84 18.78
C LYS A 120 -27.42 -24.96 19.81
N GLU A 121 -28.32 -25.94 19.76
CA GLU A 121 -28.34 -27.11 20.63
C GLU A 121 -27.11 -28.00 20.41
N THR A 122 -26.72 -28.22 19.14
CA THR A 122 -25.49 -28.96 18.80
C THR A 122 -24.27 -28.26 19.38
N LEU A 123 -24.11 -26.95 19.17
CA LEU A 123 -22.98 -26.19 19.71
C LEU A 123 -22.96 -26.20 21.24
N ALA A 124 -24.11 -26.04 21.89
CA ALA A 124 -24.21 -26.11 23.35
C ALA A 124 -23.74 -27.47 23.90
N MET A 125 -24.12 -28.57 23.24
CA MET A 125 -23.66 -29.92 23.58
C MET A 125 -22.14 -30.07 23.42
N LEU A 126 -21.58 -29.62 22.29
CA LEU A 126 -20.14 -29.68 22.03
C LEU A 126 -19.34 -28.83 23.05
N PHE A 127 -19.82 -27.63 23.37
CA PHE A 127 -19.19 -26.77 24.37
C PHE A 127 -19.28 -27.34 25.78
N ALA A 128 -20.36 -28.06 26.13
CA ALA A 128 -20.46 -28.73 27.42
C ALA A 128 -19.36 -29.79 27.62
N HIS A 129 -19.09 -30.61 26.59
CA HIS A 129 -18.00 -31.58 26.62
C HIS A 129 -16.61 -30.93 26.70
N LEU A 130 -16.39 -29.84 25.97
CA LEU A 130 -15.15 -29.05 26.05
C LEU A 130 -15.01 -28.27 27.35
N SER A 131 -16.10 -27.99 28.06
CA SER A 131 -16.08 -27.29 29.35
C SER A 131 -16.01 -28.25 30.54
N ALA A 132 -15.99 -29.57 30.29
CA ALA A 132 -16.03 -30.57 31.35
C ALA A 132 -14.74 -30.61 32.18
N GLY A 133 -14.90 -30.81 33.48
CA GLY A 133 -13.81 -30.87 34.45
C GLY A 133 -13.21 -29.51 34.84
N ASP A 134 -12.43 -29.50 35.92
CA ASP A 134 -11.71 -28.30 36.38
C ASP A 134 -10.44 -28.06 35.55
N GLN A 135 -10.52 -27.06 34.67
CA GLN A 135 -9.43 -26.64 33.79
C GLN A 135 -8.55 -25.52 34.36
N SER A 136 -8.74 -25.09 35.62
CA SER A 136 -7.99 -23.98 36.23
C SER A 136 -6.47 -24.13 36.09
N THR A 137 -5.93 -25.30 36.43
CA THR A 137 -4.49 -25.63 36.37
C THR A 137 -4.04 -26.28 35.06
N PHE A 138 -4.95 -26.41 34.07
CA PHE A 138 -4.61 -27.05 32.81
C PHE A 138 -3.67 -26.16 31.98
N ASN A 139 -2.43 -26.63 31.78
CA ASN A 139 -1.45 -26.06 30.86
C ASN A 139 -1.61 -26.73 29.47
N PRO A 140 -2.09 -26.01 28.44
CA PRO A 140 -2.33 -26.59 27.11
C PRO A 140 -1.07 -27.06 26.38
N ALA A 141 0.12 -26.62 26.77
CA ALA A 141 1.36 -27.09 26.14
C ALA A 141 1.88 -28.41 26.73
N GLY A 142 1.31 -28.85 27.87
CA GLY A 142 1.71 -30.07 28.59
C GLY A 142 0.68 -31.21 28.47
N PRO A 143 0.97 -32.38 29.03
CA PRO A 143 0.00 -33.47 29.11
C PRO A 143 -1.21 -33.08 29.99
N PRO A 144 -2.42 -33.59 29.68
CA PRO A 144 -3.59 -33.26 30.48
C PRO A 144 -3.43 -33.82 31.91
N PRO A 145 -3.78 -33.03 32.94
CA PRO A 145 -3.83 -33.50 34.32
C PRO A 145 -4.66 -34.79 34.43
N PRO A 146 -4.33 -35.73 35.34
CA PRO A 146 -5.05 -37.00 35.48
C PRO A 146 -6.57 -36.85 35.56
N ARG A 147 -7.07 -35.82 36.26
CA ARG A 147 -8.49 -35.49 36.40
C ARG A 147 -9.19 -35.07 35.10
N LEU A 148 -8.44 -34.63 34.08
CA LEU A 148 -8.96 -34.23 32.78
C LEU A 148 -8.86 -35.32 31.71
N ARG A 149 -8.04 -36.36 31.93
CA ARG A 149 -7.87 -37.48 30.98
C ARG A 149 -9.19 -38.15 30.58
N PRO A 150 -10.17 -38.38 31.48
CA PRO A 150 -11.45 -38.99 31.09
C PRO A 150 -12.24 -38.16 30.07
N PHE A 151 -11.99 -36.85 29.96
CA PHE A 151 -12.71 -35.96 29.05
C PHE A 151 -12.01 -35.78 27.71
N GLU A 152 -10.75 -36.18 27.56
CA GLU A 152 -9.91 -35.84 26.41
C GLU A 152 -10.50 -36.34 25.07
N ALA A 153 -11.03 -37.56 25.03
CA ALA A 153 -11.60 -38.14 23.82
C ALA A 153 -12.87 -37.38 23.38
N LYS A 154 -13.78 -37.09 24.32
CA LYS A 154 -14.99 -36.29 24.05
C LYS A 154 -14.66 -34.85 23.69
N ALA A 155 -13.65 -34.26 24.31
CA ALA A 155 -13.16 -32.91 23.99
C ALA A 155 -12.62 -32.84 22.56
N PHE A 156 -11.82 -33.83 22.14
CA PHE A 156 -11.31 -33.90 20.76
C PHE A 156 -12.44 -34.02 19.74
N LEU A 157 -13.35 -34.98 19.96
CA LEU A 157 -14.55 -35.16 19.15
C LEU A 157 -15.37 -33.87 19.08
N SER A 158 -15.56 -33.20 20.21
CA SER A 158 -16.34 -31.97 20.27
C SER A 158 -15.68 -30.81 19.51
N MET A 159 -14.35 -30.69 19.54
CA MET A 159 -13.61 -29.74 18.69
C MET A 159 -13.82 -30.06 17.20
N ALA A 160 -13.75 -31.33 16.80
CA ALA A 160 -14.04 -31.74 15.44
C ALA A 160 -15.50 -31.43 15.03
N GLY A 161 -16.46 -31.57 15.96
CA GLY A 161 -17.86 -31.18 15.75
C GLY A 161 -18.05 -29.68 15.55
N ILE A 162 -17.33 -28.85 16.31
CA ILE A 162 -17.36 -27.39 16.10
C ILE A 162 -16.84 -27.10 14.68
N PHE A 163 -15.71 -27.71 14.29
CA PHE A 163 -15.18 -27.58 12.94
C PHE A 163 -16.22 -27.96 11.87
N THR A 164 -16.88 -29.10 11.96
CA THR A 164 -17.84 -29.54 10.92
C THR A 164 -19.08 -28.66 10.84
N VAL A 165 -19.59 -28.19 11.99
CA VAL A 165 -20.71 -27.23 12.04
C VAL A 165 -20.31 -25.91 11.39
N PHE A 166 -19.14 -25.37 11.71
CA PHE A 166 -18.70 -24.08 11.17
C PHE A 166 -18.25 -24.15 9.71
N ASN A 167 -17.66 -25.26 9.26
CA ASN A 167 -17.23 -25.46 7.87
C ASN A 167 -18.41 -25.43 6.88
N LYS A 168 -19.64 -25.68 7.33
CA LYS A 168 -20.88 -25.53 6.52
C LYS A 168 -21.09 -24.10 6.00
N TYR A 169 -20.83 -23.09 6.84
CA TYR A 169 -21.12 -21.69 6.51
C TYR A 169 -20.12 -21.09 5.51
N ASP A 170 -19.06 -21.83 5.21
CA ASP A 170 -17.97 -21.36 4.39
C ASP A 170 -18.35 -21.17 2.91
N LEU A 171 -19.37 -21.90 2.46
CA LEU A 171 -19.85 -21.89 1.08
C LEU A 171 -21.01 -20.90 0.84
N SER A 172 -21.63 -20.37 1.89
CA SER A 172 -22.94 -19.69 1.80
C SER A 172 -22.92 -18.18 2.07
N GLY A 173 -21.76 -17.56 2.30
CA GLY A 173 -21.65 -16.13 2.63
C GLY A 173 -21.51 -15.87 4.13
N THR A 174 -21.74 -14.64 4.57
CA THR A 174 -21.51 -14.24 5.97
C THR A 174 -22.37 -15.08 6.93
N PRO A 175 -21.78 -15.81 7.88
CA PRO A 175 -22.52 -16.61 8.86
C PRO A 175 -23.49 -15.76 9.67
N ASP A 176 -24.58 -16.37 10.14
CA ASP A 176 -25.43 -15.76 11.17
C ASP A 176 -24.57 -15.37 12.39
N ALA A 177 -24.82 -14.21 12.96
CA ALA A 177 -24.15 -13.72 14.16
C ALA A 177 -24.37 -14.66 15.36
N ALA A 178 -25.46 -15.44 15.39
CA ALA A 178 -25.81 -16.27 16.54
C ALA A 178 -24.81 -17.42 16.83
N PRO A 179 -24.41 -18.29 15.86
CA PRO A 179 -23.35 -19.27 16.08
C PRO A 179 -22.01 -18.67 16.52
N ILE A 180 -21.58 -17.56 15.92
CA ILE A 180 -20.33 -16.87 16.27
C ILE A 180 -20.39 -16.37 17.72
N LYS A 181 -21.47 -15.68 18.09
CA LYS A 181 -21.67 -15.19 19.45
C LYS A 181 -21.63 -16.34 20.47
N THR A 182 -22.28 -17.46 20.16
CA THR A 182 -22.29 -18.65 21.03
C THR A 182 -20.87 -19.23 21.19
N LEU A 183 -20.06 -19.26 20.12
CA LEU A 183 -18.66 -19.68 20.17
C LEU A 183 -17.82 -18.76 21.06
N VAL A 184 -17.96 -17.45 20.90
CA VAL A 184 -17.21 -16.43 21.66
C VAL A 184 -17.55 -16.45 23.15
N GLU A 185 -18.85 -16.53 23.49
CA GLU A 185 -19.31 -16.60 24.89
C GLU A 185 -18.76 -17.84 25.64
N ASN A 186 -18.50 -18.93 24.91
CA ASN A 186 -17.93 -20.15 25.47
C ASN A 186 -16.41 -20.25 25.33
N TRP A 187 -15.75 -19.32 24.62
CA TRP A 187 -14.30 -19.37 24.35
C TRP A 187 -13.44 -19.59 25.60
N PRO A 188 -13.64 -18.87 26.73
CA PRO A 188 -12.80 -19.04 27.92
C PRO A 188 -12.83 -20.47 28.49
N LYS A 189 -13.92 -21.20 28.26
CA LYS A 189 -14.13 -22.57 28.78
C LYS A 189 -13.58 -23.65 27.84
N ILE A 190 -13.49 -23.37 26.55
CA ILE A 190 -13.11 -24.37 25.53
C ILE A 190 -11.68 -24.19 25.00
N ARG A 191 -11.11 -22.98 25.09
CA ARG A 191 -9.82 -22.64 24.45
C ARG A 191 -8.66 -23.52 24.88
N LYS A 192 -8.62 -23.96 26.15
CA LYS A 192 -7.49 -24.75 26.67
C LYS A 192 -7.41 -26.12 26.01
N TRP A 193 -8.55 -26.76 25.73
CA TRP A 193 -8.59 -28.00 24.96
C TRP A 193 -8.19 -27.81 23.50
N ILE A 194 -8.69 -26.75 22.85
CA ILE A 194 -8.31 -26.41 21.47
C ILE A 194 -6.79 -26.20 21.36
N GLN A 195 -6.22 -25.41 22.28
CA GLN A 195 -4.78 -25.18 22.39
C GLN A 195 -4.02 -26.48 22.69
N HIS A 196 -4.54 -27.34 23.57
CA HIS A 196 -3.94 -28.64 23.87
C HIS A 196 -3.81 -29.52 22.64
N PHE A 197 -4.89 -29.70 21.88
CA PHE A 197 -4.85 -30.49 20.66
C PHE A 197 -3.90 -29.87 19.63
N PHE A 198 -3.90 -28.54 19.49
CA PHE A 198 -2.97 -27.82 18.64
C PHE A 198 -1.50 -28.06 19.02
N TYR A 199 -1.11 -27.82 20.27
CA TYR A 199 0.29 -27.98 20.71
C TYR A 199 0.73 -29.44 20.69
N ARG A 200 -0.16 -30.36 21.05
CA ARG A 200 0.09 -31.81 20.94
C ARG A 200 0.35 -32.20 19.48
N ALA A 201 -0.44 -31.69 18.53
CA ALA A 201 -0.21 -31.92 17.10
C ALA A 201 1.09 -31.27 16.61
N LEU A 202 1.42 -30.08 17.12
CA LEU A 202 2.65 -29.36 16.77
C LEU A 202 3.92 -30.06 17.27
N ALA A 203 3.87 -30.70 18.44
CA ALA A 203 4.99 -31.42 19.05
C ALA A 203 5.33 -32.76 18.36
N ARG A 204 4.49 -33.24 17.43
CA ARG A 204 4.72 -34.51 16.74
C ARG A 204 5.89 -34.43 15.77
N LYS A 205 6.75 -35.45 15.81
CA LYS A 205 7.85 -35.65 14.86
C LYS A 205 7.45 -36.48 13.63
N VAL A 206 6.37 -37.25 13.74
CA VAL A 206 5.83 -38.11 12.67
C VAL A 206 4.39 -37.70 12.33
N PRO A 207 3.93 -37.90 11.08
CA PRO A 207 2.54 -37.66 10.68
C PRO A 207 1.53 -38.40 11.56
N ALA A 208 0.34 -37.82 11.73
CA ALA A 208 -0.73 -38.43 12.52
C ALA A 208 -1.20 -39.79 11.95
N SER A 209 -1.00 -40.03 10.66
CA SER A 209 -1.25 -41.32 10.01
C SER A 209 -0.29 -42.43 10.46
N GLU A 210 0.90 -42.08 10.93
CA GLU A 210 1.96 -43.02 11.32
C GLU A 210 1.99 -43.28 12.83
N ALA A 211 1.53 -42.31 13.64
CA ALA A 211 1.40 -42.47 15.09
C ALA A 211 0.14 -41.78 15.62
N PRO A 212 -1.07 -42.28 15.30
CA PRO A 212 -2.30 -41.73 15.85
C PRO A 212 -2.37 -41.99 17.35
N ILE A 213 -2.80 -40.99 18.12
CA ILE A 213 -2.95 -41.13 19.58
C ILE A 213 -4.28 -41.81 19.91
N THR A 214 -5.30 -41.63 19.06
CA THR A 214 -6.63 -42.23 19.22
C THR A 214 -7.16 -42.75 17.88
N ASN A 215 -8.09 -43.71 17.94
CA ASN A 215 -8.77 -44.22 16.75
C ASN A 215 -9.55 -43.12 16.02
N ASP A 216 -10.17 -42.20 16.75
CA ASP A 216 -10.94 -41.09 16.19
C ASP A 216 -10.02 -40.13 15.41
N GLU A 217 -8.87 -39.80 15.98
CA GLU A 217 -7.87 -38.97 15.31
C GLU A 217 -7.31 -39.65 14.05
N ALA A 218 -7.07 -40.95 14.10
CA ALA A 218 -6.68 -41.73 12.93
C ALA A 218 -7.78 -41.70 11.85
N CYS A 219 -9.04 -41.78 12.26
CA CYS A 219 -10.19 -41.74 11.37
C CYS A 219 -10.27 -40.38 10.65
N PHE A 220 -10.25 -39.26 11.40
CA PHE A 220 -10.27 -37.93 10.79
C PHE A 220 -9.08 -37.69 9.87
N ALA A 221 -7.87 -38.09 10.26
CA ALA A 221 -6.69 -37.96 9.39
C ALA A 221 -6.86 -38.71 8.05
N LYS A 222 -7.58 -39.83 8.04
CA LYS A 222 -7.89 -40.60 6.81
C LYS A 222 -8.98 -39.96 5.94
N MET A 223 -9.79 -39.05 6.50
CA MET A 223 -10.86 -38.35 5.73
C MET A 223 -10.31 -37.27 4.79
N GLY A 224 -9.04 -36.90 4.91
CA GLY A 224 -8.33 -36.00 3.98
C GLY A 224 -7.65 -34.82 4.67
N GLU A 225 -6.94 -34.02 3.88
CA GLU A 225 -6.13 -32.88 4.37
C GLU A 225 -6.95 -31.81 5.11
N GLY A 226 -8.24 -31.69 4.77
CA GLY A 226 -9.19 -30.81 5.45
C GLY A 226 -9.51 -31.22 6.90
N TRP A 227 -9.17 -32.43 7.33
CA TRP A 227 -9.54 -32.97 8.64
C TRP A 227 -8.37 -33.04 9.63
N THR A 228 -7.29 -32.32 9.34
CA THR A 228 -6.18 -32.17 10.28
C THR A 228 -6.58 -31.28 11.47
N ILE A 229 -5.99 -31.53 12.65
CA ILE A 229 -6.16 -30.67 13.83
C ILE A 229 -5.89 -29.20 13.49
N PHE A 230 -4.86 -28.94 12.67
CA PHE A 230 -4.50 -27.59 12.26
C PHE A 230 -5.63 -26.91 11.50
N ASN A 231 -6.31 -27.62 10.59
CA ASN A 231 -7.45 -27.05 9.88
C ASN A 231 -8.66 -26.84 10.78
N MET A 232 -8.95 -27.80 11.67
CA MET A 232 -10.03 -27.66 12.65
C MET A 232 -9.84 -26.39 13.48
N VAL A 233 -8.64 -26.20 14.03
CA VAL A 233 -8.27 -25.00 14.79
C VAL A 233 -8.36 -23.75 13.93
N LEU A 234 -7.85 -23.79 12.69
CA LEU A 234 -7.87 -22.65 11.76
C LEU A 234 -9.29 -22.16 11.52
N VAL A 235 -10.21 -23.06 11.19
CA VAL A 235 -11.62 -22.72 10.93
C VAL A 235 -12.26 -22.15 12.18
N ILE A 236 -12.14 -22.82 13.33
CA ILE A 236 -12.73 -22.36 14.60
C ILE A 236 -12.28 -20.93 14.93
N VAL A 237 -10.98 -20.65 14.86
CA VAL A 237 -10.44 -19.33 15.19
C VAL A 237 -10.80 -18.29 14.12
N THR A 238 -10.90 -18.69 12.84
CA THR A 238 -11.37 -17.81 11.77
C THR A 238 -12.80 -17.32 12.05
N TYR A 239 -13.68 -18.20 12.54
CA TYR A 239 -15.04 -17.82 12.90
C TYR A 239 -15.10 -16.98 14.18
N ALA A 240 -14.30 -17.31 15.19
CA ALA A 240 -14.21 -16.48 16.40
C ALA A 240 -13.74 -15.04 16.09
N ARG A 241 -12.90 -14.86 15.06
CA ARG A 241 -12.40 -13.56 14.57
C ARG A 241 -13.48 -12.68 13.93
N TYR A 242 -14.69 -13.17 13.64
CA TYR A 242 -15.80 -12.31 13.21
C TYR A 242 -16.43 -11.50 14.35
N ASP A 243 -16.10 -11.80 15.61
CA ASP A 243 -16.46 -10.97 16.75
C ASP A 243 -15.29 -10.02 17.10
N ASP A 244 -15.44 -8.74 16.73
CA ASP A 244 -14.39 -7.74 16.93
C ASP A 244 -14.04 -7.58 18.42
N THR A 245 -15.02 -7.67 19.32
CA THR A 245 -14.80 -7.52 20.77
C THR A 245 -13.93 -8.64 21.33
N PHE A 246 -14.20 -9.88 20.91
CA PHE A 246 -13.40 -11.03 21.24
C PHE A 246 -11.96 -10.87 20.76
N PHE A 247 -11.80 -10.53 19.49
CA PHE A 247 -10.49 -10.48 18.87
C PHE A 247 -9.65 -9.33 19.48
N ASP A 248 -10.25 -8.18 19.75
CA ASP A 248 -9.59 -7.01 20.35
C ASP A 248 -9.22 -7.19 21.82
N SER A 249 -10.06 -7.85 22.62
CA SER A 249 -9.94 -7.81 24.09
C SER A 249 -9.54 -9.14 24.74
N VAL A 250 -9.86 -10.28 24.12
CA VAL A 250 -9.68 -11.62 24.70
C VAL A 250 -8.49 -12.33 24.07
N ALA A 251 -8.41 -12.38 22.75
CA ALA A 251 -7.37 -13.12 22.02
C ALA A 251 -5.91 -12.73 22.39
N PRO A 252 -5.59 -11.44 22.66
CA PRO A 252 -4.23 -11.05 23.08
C PRO A 252 -3.82 -11.60 24.46
N LYS A 253 -4.78 -11.92 25.33
CA LYS A 253 -4.53 -12.24 26.74
C LYS A 253 -4.39 -13.72 27.04
N ASP A 254 -4.69 -14.58 26.07
CA ASP A 254 -4.90 -16.01 26.34
C ASP A 254 -4.09 -16.98 25.50
N GLY A 255 -3.11 -16.47 24.76
CA GLY A 255 -2.25 -17.27 23.88
C GLY A 255 -2.86 -17.60 22.52
N THR A 256 -4.09 -17.13 22.22
CA THR A 256 -4.70 -17.32 20.89
C THR A 256 -3.85 -16.71 19.77
N LEU A 257 -3.28 -15.52 19.97
CA LEU A 257 -2.38 -14.90 18.97
C LEU A 257 -1.12 -15.74 18.73
N THR A 258 -0.51 -16.27 19.80
CA THR A 258 0.67 -17.17 19.68
C THR A 258 0.32 -18.46 18.96
N MET A 259 -0.87 -19.02 19.19
CA MET A 259 -1.37 -20.19 18.48
C MET A 259 -1.54 -19.89 16.98
N ILE A 260 -2.15 -18.76 16.61
CA ILE A 260 -2.33 -18.34 15.20
C ILE A 260 -0.96 -18.15 14.51
N LEU A 261 -0.01 -17.49 15.18
CA LEU A 261 1.34 -17.29 14.67
C LEU A 261 2.02 -18.64 14.39
N LYS A 262 1.99 -19.57 15.35
CA LYS A 262 2.58 -20.91 15.21
C LYS A 262 1.89 -21.74 14.12
N LEU A 263 0.57 -21.59 13.98
CA LEU A 263 -0.21 -22.22 12.91
C LEU A 263 0.25 -21.72 11.53
N TRP A 264 0.39 -20.41 11.37
CA TRP A 264 0.89 -19.82 10.12
C TRP A 264 2.34 -20.21 9.82
N ALA A 265 3.23 -20.12 10.82
CA ALA A 265 4.64 -20.51 10.68
C ALA A 265 4.80 -22.00 10.35
N ARG A 266 3.90 -22.86 10.83
CA ARG A 266 3.87 -24.27 10.42
C ARG A 266 3.57 -24.41 8.93
N ILE A 267 2.58 -23.71 8.41
CA ILE A 267 2.23 -23.77 6.97
C ILE A 267 3.44 -23.37 6.13
N ALA A 268 4.08 -22.26 6.49
CA ALA A 268 5.26 -21.75 5.78
C ALA A 268 6.45 -22.74 5.77
N ARG A 269 6.66 -23.48 6.88
CA ARG A 269 7.74 -24.49 6.97
C ARG A 269 7.41 -25.82 6.31
N TYR A 270 6.17 -26.28 6.47
CA TYR A 270 5.74 -27.58 5.97
C TYR A 270 5.63 -27.60 4.45
N ASP A 271 5.14 -26.51 3.87
CA ASP A 271 4.97 -26.37 2.43
C ASP A 271 5.42 -24.98 1.97
N PRO A 272 6.75 -24.73 1.94
CA PRO A 272 7.30 -23.46 1.50
C PRO A 272 6.97 -23.17 0.02
N THR A 273 6.48 -24.18 -0.70
CA THR A 273 6.11 -24.08 -2.10
C THR A 273 4.63 -23.88 -2.36
N LEU A 274 3.77 -23.95 -1.34
CA LEU A 274 2.31 -23.99 -1.50
C LEU A 274 1.86 -25.02 -2.55
N ALA A 275 2.56 -26.16 -2.62
CA ALA A 275 2.28 -27.22 -3.58
C ALA A 275 1.22 -28.20 -3.09
N VAL A 276 1.07 -28.34 -1.77
CA VAL A 276 0.18 -29.31 -1.11
C VAL A 276 -0.88 -28.59 -0.28
N THR A 277 -0.54 -27.45 0.33
CA THR A 277 -1.45 -26.68 1.17
C THR A 277 -2.63 -26.17 0.33
N PRO A 278 -3.87 -26.48 0.69
CA PRO A 278 -5.01 -25.96 -0.04
C PRO A 278 -5.05 -24.44 0.03
N ILE A 279 -5.44 -23.81 -1.08
CA ILE A 279 -5.42 -22.35 -1.24
C ILE A 279 -6.22 -21.65 -0.14
N ASP A 280 -7.40 -22.17 0.18
CA ASP A 280 -8.27 -21.62 1.23
C ASP A 280 -7.60 -21.62 2.60
N HIS A 281 -6.96 -22.73 2.98
CA HIS A 281 -6.22 -22.85 4.25
C HIS A 281 -5.11 -21.81 4.35
N TYR A 282 -4.33 -21.63 3.29
CA TYR A 282 -3.32 -20.58 3.25
C TYR A 282 -3.94 -19.20 3.43
N CYS A 283 -5.02 -18.91 2.69
CA CYS A 283 -5.69 -17.61 2.71
C CYS A 283 -6.20 -17.27 4.11
N ARG A 284 -6.92 -18.19 4.74
CA ARG A 284 -7.43 -17.99 6.11
C ARG A 284 -6.30 -17.78 7.10
N ALA A 285 -5.30 -18.66 7.11
CA ALA A 285 -4.21 -18.56 8.08
C ALA A 285 -3.45 -17.24 7.92
N THR A 286 -3.20 -16.84 6.66
CA THR A 286 -2.48 -15.60 6.33
C THR A 286 -3.28 -14.36 6.69
N LEU A 287 -4.58 -14.32 6.36
CA LEU A 287 -5.46 -13.22 6.76
C LEU A 287 -5.59 -13.15 8.27
N LEU A 288 -5.87 -14.28 8.94
CA LEU A 288 -6.02 -14.36 10.39
C LEU A 288 -4.78 -13.82 11.10
N PHE A 289 -3.59 -14.22 10.66
CA PHE A 289 -2.33 -13.71 11.19
C PHE A 289 -2.12 -12.22 10.88
N ALA A 290 -2.48 -11.74 9.69
CA ALA A 290 -2.44 -10.31 9.37
C ALA A 290 -3.33 -9.48 10.32
N ASN A 291 -4.51 -9.98 10.72
CA ASN A 291 -5.34 -9.27 11.70
C ASN A 291 -4.74 -9.31 13.10
N CYS A 292 -4.07 -10.39 13.50
CA CYS A 292 -3.36 -10.42 14.78
C CYS A 292 -2.35 -9.28 14.89
N LEU A 293 -1.60 -9.05 13.80
CA LEU A 293 -0.65 -7.93 13.72
C LEU A 293 -1.37 -6.57 13.76
N GLN A 294 -2.52 -6.44 13.08
CA GLN A 294 -3.32 -5.21 13.11
C GLN A 294 -3.83 -4.86 14.51
N LEU A 295 -4.20 -5.86 15.31
CA LEU A 295 -4.70 -5.66 16.67
C LEU A 295 -3.63 -5.35 17.69
N SER A 296 -2.39 -5.72 17.40
CA SER A 296 -1.21 -5.47 18.24
C SER A 296 -0.79 -4.00 18.11
N LYS A 297 -1.71 -3.07 18.37
CA LYS A 297 -1.54 -1.62 18.15
C LYS A 297 -0.39 -1.01 18.97
N ASP A 298 0.00 -1.67 20.05
CA ASP A 298 1.19 -1.29 20.81
C ASP A 298 2.46 -1.80 20.11
N ILE A 299 3.42 -0.90 19.90
CA ILE A 299 4.71 -1.17 19.23
C ILE A 299 5.41 -2.36 19.92
N GLU A 300 5.39 -2.41 21.25
CA GLU A 300 6.01 -3.50 22.02
C GLU A 300 5.39 -4.86 21.67
N SER A 301 4.06 -4.90 21.52
CA SER A 301 3.33 -6.14 21.20
C SER A 301 3.58 -6.62 19.75
N THR A 302 3.64 -5.69 18.79
CA THR A 302 3.93 -6.03 17.39
C THR A 302 5.38 -6.47 17.19
N GLU A 303 6.34 -5.80 17.84
CA GLU A 303 7.75 -6.19 17.82
C GLU A 303 7.94 -7.58 18.44
N CYS A 304 7.23 -7.86 19.53
CA CYS A 304 7.20 -9.17 20.16
C CYS A 304 6.69 -10.26 19.20
N MET A 305 5.57 -10.03 18.50
CA MET A 305 5.02 -10.99 17.53
C MET A 305 5.93 -11.18 16.32
N SER A 306 6.54 -10.12 15.79
CA SER A 306 7.49 -10.19 14.68
C SER A 306 8.73 -11.00 15.05
N THR A 307 9.25 -10.78 16.26
CA THR A 307 10.40 -11.52 16.80
C THR A 307 10.04 -13.00 17.04
N GLN A 308 8.86 -13.27 17.62
CA GLN A 308 8.34 -14.63 17.77
C GLN A 308 8.23 -15.33 16.41
N LEU A 309 7.71 -14.66 15.38
CA LEU A 309 7.58 -15.23 14.04
C LEU A 309 8.94 -15.61 13.47
N VAL A 310 9.93 -14.73 13.58
CA VAL A 310 11.30 -15.00 13.13
C VAL A 310 11.89 -16.19 13.89
N ASN A 311 11.69 -16.28 15.20
CA ASN A 311 12.15 -17.42 16.02
C ASN A 311 11.48 -18.74 15.61
N GLU A 312 10.16 -18.74 15.36
CA GLU A 312 9.44 -19.93 14.86
C GLU A 312 9.91 -20.38 13.48
N MET A 313 10.47 -19.46 12.70
CA MET A 313 11.06 -19.69 11.38
C MET A 313 12.59 -19.92 11.44
N GLY A 314 13.13 -20.24 12.62
CA GLY A 314 14.54 -20.59 12.81
C GLY A 314 15.50 -19.41 12.79
N GLY A 315 15.01 -18.19 13.07
CA GLY A 315 15.80 -16.96 13.02
C GLY A 315 15.95 -16.36 11.62
N ASP A 316 15.31 -16.94 10.59
CA ASP A 316 15.46 -16.51 9.21
C ASP A 316 14.26 -15.68 8.71
N ALA A 317 14.36 -14.35 8.85
CA ALA A 317 13.40 -13.43 8.27
C ALA A 317 13.33 -13.51 6.73
N LYS A 318 14.41 -13.93 6.06
CA LYS A 318 14.45 -14.05 4.60
C LYS A 318 13.55 -15.18 4.11
N ALA A 319 13.48 -16.30 4.83
CA ALA A 319 12.57 -17.41 4.49
C ALA A 319 11.10 -16.96 4.47
N ILE A 320 10.69 -16.16 5.45
CA ILE A 320 9.34 -15.56 5.52
C ILE A 320 9.09 -14.66 4.31
N VAL A 321 10.05 -13.79 4.00
CA VAL A 321 9.94 -12.88 2.84
C VAL A 321 9.85 -13.66 1.53
N VAL A 322 10.70 -14.68 1.33
CA VAL A 322 10.69 -15.52 0.11
C VAL A 322 9.33 -16.18 -0.08
N PHE A 323 8.77 -16.72 1.02
CA PHE A 323 7.46 -17.35 1.04
C PHE A 323 6.32 -16.38 0.71
N LEU A 324 6.28 -15.22 1.37
CA LEU A 324 5.24 -14.21 1.16
C LEU A 324 5.30 -13.51 -0.19
N THR A 325 6.50 -13.31 -0.73
CA THR A 325 6.69 -12.62 -2.03
C THR A 325 6.48 -13.53 -3.22
N ARG A 326 6.38 -14.86 -3.01
CA ARG A 326 6.16 -15.81 -4.09
C ARG A 326 4.84 -15.56 -4.82
N PRO A 327 3.67 -15.46 -4.16
CA PRO A 327 2.41 -15.17 -4.84
C PRO A 327 2.46 -13.87 -5.67
N LEU A 328 3.18 -12.84 -5.20
CA LEU A 328 3.37 -11.60 -5.94
C LEU A 328 4.20 -11.83 -7.23
N ARG A 329 5.31 -12.56 -7.13
CA ARG A 329 6.16 -12.88 -8.30
C ARG A 329 5.43 -13.74 -9.33
N ASP A 330 4.66 -14.72 -8.86
CA ASP A 330 3.90 -15.62 -9.72
C ASP A 330 2.78 -14.84 -10.41
N ALA A 331 2.02 -14.05 -9.66
CA ALA A 331 0.96 -13.17 -10.19
C ALA A 331 1.48 -12.16 -11.23
N ALA A 332 2.68 -11.60 -11.02
CA ALA A 332 3.32 -10.68 -11.95
C ALA A 332 3.73 -11.36 -13.28
N LYS A 333 3.88 -12.70 -13.33
CA LYS A 333 4.25 -13.44 -14.55
C LYS A 333 3.04 -14.01 -15.29
N MET A 334 1.98 -14.36 -14.56
CA MET A 334 0.76 -14.93 -15.14
C MET A 334 0.10 -13.97 -16.12
N THR A 335 -0.68 -14.51 -17.05
CA THR A 335 -1.65 -13.78 -17.88
C THR A 335 -2.95 -13.51 -17.09
N PRO A 336 -3.82 -12.59 -17.55
CA PRO A 336 -5.14 -12.39 -16.94
C PRO A 336 -6.08 -13.60 -17.08
N SER A 337 -5.94 -14.43 -18.12
CA SER A 337 -6.78 -15.62 -18.32
C SER A 337 -6.36 -16.81 -17.46
N GLU A 338 -5.09 -16.89 -17.06
CA GLU A 338 -4.58 -17.87 -16.08
C GLU A 338 -5.00 -17.52 -14.65
N PHE A 339 -5.67 -16.39 -14.46
CA PHE A 339 -6.12 -15.92 -13.17
C PHE A 339 -7.37 -16.69 -12.72
N SER A 340 -7.12 -17.84 -12.12
CA SER A 340 -8.07 -18.58 -11.30
C SER A 340 -7.37 -19.07 -10.03
N GLY A 341 -8.12 -19.39 -8.97
CA GLY A 341 -7.64 -19.99 -7.70
C GLY A 341 -6.55 -19.23 -6.94
N GLN A 342 -5.36 -19.12 -7.53
CA GLN A 342 -4.14 -18.44 -7.07
C GLN A 342 -4.35 -16.95 -6.74
N ALA A 343 -5.37 -16.32 -7.33
CA ALA A 343 -5.83 -14.98 -6.99
C ALA A 343 -6.00 -14.77 -5.48
N MET A 344 -6.58 -15.76 -4.81
CA MET A 344 -6.88 -15.69 -3.38
C MET A 344 -5.61 -15.64 -2.52
N LEU A 345 -4.54 -16.32 -2.96
CA LEU A 345 -3.24 -16.25 -2.30
C LEU A 345 -2.68 -14.82 -2.34
N LEU A 346 -2.84 -14.13 -3.47
CA LEU A 346 -2.25 -12.82 -3.69
C LEU A 346 -2.75 -11.77 -2.69
N GLY A 347 -4.06 -11.66 -2.52
CA GLY A 347 -4.67 -10.66 -1.64
C GLY A 347 -4.28 -10.86 -0.18
N SER A 348 -4.25 -12.11 0.28
CA SER A 348 -3.85 -12.46 1.65
C SER A 348 -2.35 -12.25 1.89
N SER A 349 -1.47 -12.62 0.93
CA SER A 349 -0.04 -12.33 1.02
C SER A 349 0.24 -10.83 1.08
N MET A 350 -0.39 -10.03 0.21
CA MET A 350 -0.22 -8.57 0.24
C MET A 350 -0.67 -7.96 1.56
N GLN A 351 -1.80 -8.42 2.10
CA GLN A 351 -2.30 -7.96 3.39
C GLN A 351 -1.30 -8.25 4.51
N LEU A 352 -0.73 -9.46 4.55
CA LEU A 352 0.25 -9.81 5.58
C LEU A 352 1.57 -9.06 5.39
N ILE A 353 2.07 -8.92 4.15
CA ILE A 353 3.26 -8.09 3.87
C ILE A 353 3.02 -6.65 4.34
N HIS A 354 1.86 -6.07 3.98
CA HIS A 354 1.46 -4.74 4.44
C HIS A 354 1.54 -4.67 5.97
N ARG A 355 0.95 -5.60 6.71
CA ARG A 355 0.97 -5.58 8.18
C ARG A 355 2.37 -5.76 8.80
N LEU A 356 3.22 -6.60 8.20
CA LEU A 356 4.62 -6.76 8.62
C LEU A 356 5.47 -5.51 8.33
N LEU A 357 5.04 -4.67 7.38
CA LEU A 357 5.66 -3.39 7.06
C LEU A 357 5.04 -2.19 7.82
N ASP A 358 3.74 -2.26 8.16
CA ASP A 358 2.90 -1.17 8.68
C ASP A 358 2.97 -1.01 10.20
N GLY A 359 3.27 -2.08 10.95
CA GLY A 359 3.38 -2.09 12.42
C GLY A 359 4.47 -1.20 13.04
N VAL A 360 4.95 -0.21 12.28
CA VAL A 360 6.14 0.62 12.49
C VAL A 360 5.84 2.12 12.30
N MET A 361 4.64 2.47 11.85
CA MET A 361 4.27 3.86 11.54
C MET A 361 4.22 4.82 12.76
N GLY A 362 4.64 4.39 13.95
CA GLY A 362 4.46 5.10 15.22
C GLY A 362 5.73 5.59 15.94
N GLY A 363 6.94 5.55 15.38
CA GLY A 363 8.08 6.15 16.07
C GLY A 363 9.44 6.04 15.38
N LEU A 364 10.37 6.91 15.80
CA LEU A 364 11.79 6.94 15.40
C LEU A 364 12.60 5.65 15.68
N ILE A 365 11.99 4.65 16.32
CA ILE A 365 12.70 3.51 16.92
C ILE A 365 12.76 2.36 15.90
N GLN A 366 13.98 2.06 15.47
CA GLN A 366 14.47 0.89 14.73
C GLN A 366 13.63 0.41 13.53
N ARG A 367 14.29 0.31 12.37
CA ARG A 367 13.67 -0.29 11.18
C ARG A 367 13.18 -1.71 11.52
N PRO A 368 11.93 -2.05 11.17
CA PRO A 368 11.39 -3.38 11.42
C PRO A 368 12.28 -4.42 10.77
N ILE A 369 12.44 -5.55 11.46
CA ILE A 369 13.18 -6.73 10.99
C ILE A 369 12.81 -7.06 9.53
N PHE A 370 11.52 -6.92 9.19
CA PHE A 370 10.98 -7.19 7.87
C PHE A 370 11.23 -6.09 6.83
N GLY A 371 11.26 -4.81 7.21
CA GLY A 371 11.52 -3.72 6.27
C GLY A 371 12.86 -3.89 5.54
N LYS A 372 13.89 -4.28 6.29
CA LYS A 372 15.21 -4.62 5.73
C LYS A 372 15.13 -5.88 4.85
N ALA A 373 14.50 -6.94 5.35
CA ALA A 373 14.43 -8.22 4.66
C ALA A 373 13.64 -8.16 3.33
N PHE A 374 12.55 -7.38 3.27
CA PHE A 374 11.77 -7.19 2.05
C PHE A 374 12.50 -6.32 1.01
N LEU A 375 13.17 -5.24 1.44
CA LEU A 375 13.58 -4.19 0.50
C LEU A 375 15.04 -4.24 0.07
N GLU A 376 15.95 -4.85 0.86
CA GLU A 376 17.38 -4.89 0.50
C GLU A 376 17.72 -5.91 -0.59
N ASP A 377 16.95 -6.99 -0.75
CA ASP A 377 17.14 -7.97 -1.82
C ASP A 377 16.25 -7.61 -3.02
N PRO A 378 16.81 -7.15 -4.16
CA PRO A 378 16.03 -6.73 -5.32
C PRO A 378 15.12 -7.84 -5.89
N LYS A 379 15.42 -9.13 -5.65
CA LYS A 379 14.59 -10.26 -6.11
C LYS A 379 13.35 -10.48 -5.23
N LEU A 380 13.39 -9.96 -4.01
CA LEU A 380 12.32 -10.09 -3.02
C LEU A 380 11.54 -8.78 -2.84
N ASN A 381 12.11 -7.66 -3.28
CA ASN A 381 11.48 -6.36 -3.21
C ASN A 381 10.13 -6.36 -3.96
N PRO A 382 8.99 -6.09 -3.28
CA PRO A 382 7.68 -6.10 -3.92
C PRO A 382 7.46 -4.90 -4.86
N ARG A 383 8.20 -3.80 -4.71
CA ARG A 383 7.97 -2.55 -5.45
C ARG A 383 7.90 -2.71 -6.98
N PRO A 384 8.85 -3.38 -7.65
CA PRO A 384 8.81 -3.53 -9.11
C PRO A 384 7.63 -4.39 -9.59
N LEU A 385 6.98 -5.13 -8.68
CA LEU A 385 5.84 -5.98 -8.99
C LEU A 385 4.53 -5.22 -8.87
N MET A 386 4.45 -4.23 -7.97
CA MET A 386 3.18 -3.58 -7.60
C MET A 386 2.49 -2.87 -8.76
N ALA A 387 3.22 -2.07 -9.55
CA ALA A 387 2.64 -1.39 -10.71
C ALA A 387 2.06 -2.41 -11.70
N LYS A 388 2.83 -3.46 -12.02
CA LYS A 388 2.41 -4.52 -12.93
C LYS A 388 1.16 -5.26 -12.43
N ILE A 389 1.13 -5.60 -11.15
CA ILE A 389 0.01 -6.28 -10.50
C ILE A 389 -1.24 -5.37 -10.55
N LEU A 390 -1.16 -4.13 -10.07
CA LEU A 390 -2.30 -3.22 -10.03
C LEU A 390 -2.88 -2.99 -11.43
N THR A 391 -2.04 -2.68 -12.42
CA THR A 391 -2.47 -2.44 -13.81
C THR A 391 -3.10 -3.69 -14.41
N LYS A 392 -2.50 -4.86 -14.19
CA LYS A 392 -3.03 -6.14 -14.70
C LYS A 392 -4.40 -6.48 -14.09
N TYR A 393 -4.53 -6.41 -12.76
CA TYR A 393 -5.74 -6.89 -12.07
C TYR A 393 -6.90 -5.91 -12.14
N SER A 394 -6.64 -4.61 -12.12
CA SER A 394 -7.69 -3.62 -12.35
C SER A 394 -8.26 -3.71 -13.77
N ALA A 395 -7.47 -4.14 -14.77
CA ALA A 395 -7.93 -4.28 -16.14
C ALA A 395 -8.88 -5.47 -16.38
N ILE A 396 -9.02 -6.40 -15.42
CA ILE A 396 -9.96 -7.52 -15.51
C ILE A 396 -11.38 -6.95 -15.46
N ARG A 397 -12.02 -6.89 -16.62
CA ARG A 397 -13.40 -6.41 -16.77
C ARG A 397 -14.36 -7.48 -16.26
N SER A 398 -15.30 -7.07 -15.41
CA SER A 398 -16.53 -7.81 -15.15
C SER A 398 -17.69 -6.90 -15.51
N ASP A 399 -18.53 -7.34 -16.45
CA ASP A 399 -19.79 -6.64 -16.78
C ASP A 399 -20.84 -6.84 -15.66
N THR A 400 -20.60 -7.78 -14.73
CA THR A 400 -21.51 -8.19 -13.66
C THR A 400 -20.73 -8.35 -12.35
N ASP A 401 -20.57 -7.25 -11.60
CA ASP A 401 -19.85 -7.15 -10.31
C ASP A 401 -18.41 -7.70 -10.28
N LEU A 402 -17.50 -6.97 -9.62
CA LEU A 402 -16.15 -7.48 -9.38
C LEU A 402 -16.22 -8.69 -8.43
N PRO A 403 -15.64 -9.87 -8.78
CA PRO A 403 -15.57 -11.00 -7.86
C PRO A 403 -14.90 -10.60 -6.55
N TYR A 404 -15.39 -11.13 -5.41
CA TYR A 404 -14.88 -10.82 -4.08
C TYR A 404 -13.34 -10.91 -3.98
N GLY A 405 -12.76 -11.98 -4.52
CA GLY A 405 -11.29 -12.15 -4.53
C GLY A 405 -10.55 -11.03 -5.27
N LEU A 406 -11.12 -10.47 -6.34
CA LEU A 406 -10.52 -9.36 -7.06
C LEU A 406 -10.61 -8.05 -6.27
N ARG A 407 -11.74 -7.81 -5.61
CA ARG A 407 -11.93 -6.66 -4.69
C ARG A 407 -10.86 -6.66 -3.59
N GLU A 408 -10.66 -7.82 -2.97
CA GLU A 408 -9.65 -8.02 -1.92
C GLU A 408 -8.22 -7.80 -2.43
N ILE A 409 -7.88 -8.27 -3.63
CA ILE A 409 -6.56 -8.01 -4.23
C ILE A 409 -6.34 -6.53 -4.48
N ILE A 410 -7.32 -5.84 -5.07
CA ILE A 410 -7.20 -4.40 -5.36
C ILE A 410 -6.99 -3.63 -4.05
N ARG A 411 -7.83 -3.91 -3.05
CA ARG A 411 -7.74 -3.32 -1.71
C ARG A 411 -6.37 -3.56 -1.07
N SER A 412 -5.91 -4.81 -1.01
CA SER A 412 -4.61 -5.17 -0.41
C SER A 412 -3.42 -4.62 -1.19
N ALA A 413 -3.53 -4.51 -2.53
CA ALA A 413 -2.46 -3.96 -3.36
C ALA A 413 -2.27 -2.46 -3.10
N PHE A 414 -3.36 -1.68 -2.98
CA PHE A 414 -3.30 -0.28 -2.61
C PHE A 414 -2.72 -0.09 -1.19
N GLN A 415 -3.16 -0.88 -0.21
CA GLN A 415 -2.60 -0.84 1.16
C GLN A 415 -1.10 -1.14 1.18
N LEU A 416 -0.66 -2.15 0.43
CA LEU A 416 0.75 -2.49 0.33
C LEU A 416 1.54 -1.35 -0.33
N CYS A 417 1.03 -0.73 -1.41
CA CYS A 417 1.64 0.46 -2.00
C CYS A 417 1.80 1.58 -0.97
N SER A 418 0.76 1.87 -0.17
CA SER A 418 0.82 2.87 0.91
C SER A 418 1.94 2.56 1.89
N SER A 419 2.09 1.32 2.38
CA SER A 419 3.23 0.99 3.26
C SER A 419 4.58 1.15 2.56
N LEU A 420 4.69 0.76 1.28
CA LEU A 420 5.97 0.79 0.55
C LEU A 420 6.49 2.21 0.28
N VAL A 421 5.62 3.23 0.25
CA VAL A 421 6.04 4.63 0.10
C VAL A 421 6.63 5.23 1.38
N TYR A 422 6.54 4.55 2.52
CA TYR A 422 7.18 5.01 3.76
C TYR A 422 8.65 4.61 3.85
N TYR A 423 9.15 3.70 3.02
CA TYR A 423 10.52 3.21 3.11
C TYR A 423 11.51 3.97 2.21
N HIS A 424 12.81 3.73 2.37
CA HIS A 424 13.86 4.27 1.48
C HIS A 424 13.50 4.07 0.01
N GLU A 425 13.86 5.00 -0.87
CA GLU A 425 13.52 4.93 -2.31
C GLU A 425 12.03 5.13 -2.65
N ALA A 426 11.30 5.81 -1.76
CA ALA A 426 9.89 6.14 -1.98
C ALA A 426 9.65 7.00 -3.23
N ILE A 427 10.49 8.01 -3.47
CA ILE A 427 10.37 8.90 -4.63
C ILE A 427 10.46 8.09 -5.93
N ASP A 428 11.49 7.26 -6.07
CA ASP A 428 11.70 6.42 -7.26
C ASP A 428 10.57 5.40 -7.42
N PHE A 429 10.05 4.85 -6.32
CA PHE A 429 8.88 3.98 -6.35
C PHE A 429 7.61 4.72 -6.80
N VAL A 430 7.34 5.93 -6.31
CA VAL A 430 6.18 6.74 -6.72
C VAL A 430 6.27 7.13 -8.20
N VAL A 431 7.46 7.57 -8.66
CA VAL A 431 7.71 7.81 -10.09
C VAL A 431 7.44 6.54 -10.89
N HIS A 432 7.95 5.39 -10.44
CA HIS A 432 7.71 4.11 -11.10
C HIS A 432 6.22 3.74 -11.15
N LEU A 433 5.46 3.93 -10.08
CA LEU A 433 4.01 3.69 -10.08
C LEU A 433 3.29 4.56 -11.13
N LEU A 434 3.58 5.86 -11.15
CA LEU A 434 2.98 6.81 -12.10
C LEU A 434 3.35 6.51 -13.55
N ASP A 435 4.62 6.19 -13.82
CA ASP A 435 5.11 5.84 -15.15
C ASP A 435 4.56 4.49 -15.65
N ASN A 436 4.21 3.56 -14.75
CA ASN A 436 3.80 2.20 -15.08
C ASN A 436 2.30 1.94 -14.87
N GLY A 437 1.48 2.97 -15.05
CA GLY A 437 0.06 2.80 -15.26
C GLY A 437 -0.83 3.01 -14.03
N LEU A 438 -0.31 3.58 -12.94
CA LEU A 438 -1.12 3.75 -11.73
C LEU A 438 -2.41 4.55 -11.99
N LEU A 439 -2.40 5.60 -12.80
CA LEU A 439 -3.63 6.39 -13.04
C LEU A 439 -4.63 5.63 -13.94
N GLU A 440 -4.12 4.79 -14.81
CA GLU A 440 -4.89 3.86 -15.63
C GLU A 440 -5.58 2.79 -14.76
N VAL A 441 -5.00 2.43 -13.60
CA VAL A 441 -5.66 1.59 -12.57
C VAL A 441 -6.90 2.30 -12.03
N TYR A 442 -6.81 3.58 -11.66
CA TYR A 442 -7.99 4.34 -11.19
C TYR A 442 -9.06 4.42 -12.29
N ALA A 443 -8.66 4.66 -13.53
CA ALA A 443 -9.56 4.68 -14.68
C ALA A 443 -10.25 3.32 -14.91
N ASN A 444 -9.57 2.20 -14.66
CA ASN A 444 -10.17 0.87 -14.72
C ASN A 444 -11.26 0.66 -13.66
N LEU A 445 -11.14 1.29 -12.48
CA LEU A 445 -12.13 1.16 -11.41
C LEU A 445 -13.45 1.88 -11.72
N VAL A 446 -13.45 2.87 -12.63
CA VAL A 446 -14.62 3.72 -12.97
C VAL A 446 -15.90 2.94 -13.24
N ARG A 447 -15.78 1.81 -13.94
CA ARG A 447 -16.93 0.96 -14.30
C ARG A 447 -17.47 0.20 -13.09
N GLY A 448 -16.59 -0.20 -12.18
CA GLY A 448 -16.93 -0.94 -10.97
C GLY A 448 -17.29 -0.07 -9.77
N LEU A 449 -17.12 1.26 -9.83
CA LEU A 449 -17.38 2.17 -8.70
C LEU A 449 -18.72 1.94 -7.99
N PRO A 450 -19.86 1.73 -8.67
CA PRO A 450 -21.14 1.50 -7.99
C PRO A 450 -21.17 0.22 -7.13
N SER A 451 -20.33 -0.76 -7.46
CA SER A 451 -20.25 -2.05 -6.75
C SER A 451 -19.23 -2.05 -5.60
N LEU A 452 -18.34 -1.06 -5.54
CA LEU A 452 -17.25 -0.98 -4.57
C LEU A 452 -17.67 -0.12 -3.37
N SER A 453 -17.51 -0.65 -2.15
CA SER A 453 -17.80 0.13 -0.96
C SER A 453 -16.61 1.02 -0.57
N ASN A 454 -16.81 1.89 0.42
CA ASN A 454 -15.73 2.67 1.00
C ASN A 454 -14.62 1.79 1.62
N TYR A 455 -14.93 0.55 2.02
CA TYR A 455 -13.91 -0.38 2.52
C TYR A 455 -12.88 -0.73 1.45
N GLU A 456 -13.32 -1.01 0.22
CA GLU A 456 -12.43 -1.28 -0.92
C GLU A 456 -11.75 -0.02 -1.46
N LEU A 457 -12.46 1.11 -1.51
CA LEU A 457 -11.97 2.34 -2.15
C LEU A 457 -11.06 3.17 -1.24
N ARG A 458 -11.21 3.10 0.09
CA ARG A 458 -10.45 3.94 1.02
C ARG A 458 -8.94 3.82 0.86
N PRO A 459 -8.32 2.63 0.71
CA PRO A 459 -6.88 2.53 0.48
C PRO A 459 -6.41 3.21 -0.81
N ALA A 460 -7.20 3.16 -1.88
CA ALA A 460 -6.87 3.85 -3.12
C ALA A 460 -6.96 5.37 -2.95
N ALA A 461 -8.01 5.86 -2.26
CA ALA A 461 -8.13 7.28 -1.93
C ALA A 461 -6.96 7.79 -1.08
N ILE A 462 -6.55 7.03 -0.05
CA ILE A 462 -5.39 7.33 0.80
C ILE A 462 -4.11 7.36 -0.04
N LEU A 463 -3.85 6.32 -0.84
CA LEU A 463 -2.64 6.27 -1.67
C LEU A 463 -2.55 7.50 -2.60
N LEU A 464 -3.66 7.89 -3.23
CA LEU A 464 -3.64 9.01 -4.17
C LEU A 464 -3.48 10.37 -3.46
N LYS A 465 -4.33 10.62 -2.45
CA LYS A 465 -4.39 11.92 -1.76
C LYS A 465 -3.30 12.05 -0.71
N GLN A 466 -3.20 11.14 0.24
CA GLN A 466 -2.36 11.29 1.43
C GLN A 466 -0.93 10.77 1.24
N ASP A 467 -0.69 9.89 0.27
CA ASP A 467 0.64 9.32 0.05
C ASP A 467 1.34 9.90 -1.17
N ILE A 468 0.75 9.80 -2.36
CA ILE A 468 1.42 10.25 -3.59
C ILE A 468 1.47 11.76 -3.66
N SER A 469 0.40 12.46 -3.26
CA SER A 469 0.36 13.92 -3.40
C SER A 469 1.37 14.64 -2.50
N THR A 470 1.81 14.04 -1.38
CA THR A 470 2.87 14.63 -0.53
C THR A 470 4.23 14.68 -1.25
N PHE A 471 4.42 13.81 -2.26
CA PHE A 471 5.63 13.81 -3.09
C PHE A 471 5.56 14.79 -4.27
N LEU A 472 4.44 15.50 -4.49
CA LEU A 472 4.32 16.55 -5.52
C LEU A 472 5.10 17.84 -5.17
N SER A 473 5.96 17.79 -4.16
CA SER A 473 7.04 18.73 -3.89
C SER A 473 8.32 18.43 -4.68
N HIS A 474 8.43 17.23 -5.27
CA HIS A 474 9.61 16.80 -6.04
C HIS A 474 9.37 16.93 -7.55
N GLU A 475 10.24 17.67 -8.26
CA GLU A 475 10.14 17.92 -9.71
C GLU A 475 9.97 16.63 -10.54
N CYS A 476 10.67 15.55 -10.18
CA CYS A 476 10.56 14.27 -10.88
C CYS A 476 9.18 13.62 -10.73
N VAL A 477 8.55 13.72 -9.56
CA VAL A 477 7.21 13.20 -9.29
C VAL A 477 6.16 14.07 -9.98
N ILE A 478 6.33 15.40 -9.95
CA ILE A 478 5.49 16.34 -10.71
C ILE A 478 5.52 15.98 -12.20
N SER A 479 6.71 15.73 -12.75
CA SER A 479 6.88 15.36 -14.16
C SER A 479 6.22 14.01 -14.49
N ALA A 480 6.40 13.00 -13.64
CA ALA A 480 5.76 11.69 -13.81
C ALA A 480 4.21 11.79 -13.73
N ALA A 481 3.70 12.55 -12.74
CA ALA A 481 2.27 12.79 -12.58
C ALA A 481 1.66 13.54 -13.77
N LYS A 482 2.31 14.62 -14.23
CA LYS A 482 1.95 15.36 -15.44
C LYS A 482 1.86 14.42 -16.65
N ASN A 483 2.89 13.61 -16.87
CA ASN A 483 2.94 12.70 -18.02
C ASN A 483 1.85 11.63 -17.94
N ALA A 484 1.62 11.05 -16.76
CA ALA A 484 0.58 10.05 -16.54
C ALA A 484 -0.82 10.63 -16.76
N LEU A 485 -1.10 11.83 -16.25
CA LEU A 485 -2.37 12.51 -16.44
C LEU A 485 -2.60 12.92 -17.90
N HIS A 486 -1.56 13.43 -18.58
CA HIS A 486 -1.61 13.73 -20.00
C HIS A 486 -1.98 12.49 -20.84
N ARG A 487 -1.31 11.34 -20.60
CA ARG A 487 -1.65 10.09 -21.28
C ARG A 487 -3.08 9.67 -21.01
N LEU A 488 -3.52 9.69 -19.75
CA LEU A 488 -4.87 9.27 -19.38
C LEU A 488 -5.95 10.16 -20.00
N GLU A 489 -5.81 11.49 -19.95
CA GLU A 489 -6.75 12.43 -20.54
C GLU A 489 -6.84 12.25 -22.07
N LYS A 490 -5.69 12.01 -22.72
CA LYS A 490 -5.60 11.83 -24.17
C LYS A 490 -6.19 10.49 -24.64
N GLU A 491 -5.87 9.40 -23.94
CA GLU A 491 -6.20 8.04 -24.38
C GLU A 491 -7.53 7.53 -23.81
N ARG A 492 -7.98 8.08 -22.67
CA ARG A 492 -9.15 7.61 -21.91
C ARG A 492 -9.95 8.77 -21.29
N LYS A 493 -10.24 9.80 -22.10
CA LYS A 493 -10.95 11.03 -21.69
C LYS A 493 -12.22 10.77 -20.89
N ASP A 494 -13.06 9.81 -21.31
CA ASP A 494 -14.32 9.52 -20.64
C ASP A 494 -14.12 8.97 -19.22
N ASP A 495 -13.15 8.09 -19.02
CA ASP A 495 -12.83 7.54 -17.70
C ASP A 495 -12.23 8.63 -16.79
N TYR A 496 -11.37 9.49 -17.35
CA TYR A 496 -10.82 10.67 -16.65
C TYR A 496 -11.93 11.61 -16.16
N LEU A 497 -12.90 11.94 -17.02
CA LEU A 497 -14.05 12.78 -16.67
C LEU A 497 -15.00 12.08 -15.68
N ALA A 498 -15.16 10.77 -15.79
CA ALA A 498 -16.00 10.00 -14.87
C ALA A 498 -15.43 9.97 -13.45
N LEU A 499 -14.11 9.88 -13.26
CA LEU A 499 -13.46 9.99 -11.95
C LEU A 499 -13.68 11.37 -11.30
N LYS A 500 -13.81 12.41 -12.13
CA LYS A 500 -14.09 13.79 -11.69
C LYS A 500 -15.56 14.00 -11.33
N GLY A 501 -16.48 13.45 -12.14
CA GLY A 501 -17.91 13.74 -12.03
C GLY A 501 -18.70 12.80 -11.12
N LYS A 502 -18.34 11.50 -11.05
CA LYS A 502 -19.13 10.49 -10.33
C LYS A 502 -18.87 10.57 -8.83
N GLU A 503 -19.95 10.69 -8.07
CA GLU A 503 -19.90 10.60 -6.62
C GLU A 503 -19.40 9.22 -6.19
N SER A 504 -18.28 9.18 -5.47
CA SER A 504 -17.63 7.95 -5.02
C SER A 504 -16.59 8.26 -3.93
N GLY A 505 -16.18 7.24 -3.17
CA GLY A 505 -15.09 7.36 -2.21
C GLY A 505 -13.72 7.76 -2.80
N LEU A 506 -13.60 7.84 -4.14
CA LEU A 506 -12.38 8.29 -4.83
C LEU A 506 -12.46 9.74 -5.33
N LYS A 507 -13.66 10.30 -5.49
CA LYS A 507 -13.86 11.59 -6.18
C LYS A 507 -13.01 12.70 -5.56
N ASP A 508 -13.08 12.88 -4.24
CA ASP A 508 -12.33 13.94 -3.55
C ASP A 508 -10.82 13.73 -3.63
N ALA A 509 -10.36 12.49 -3.53
CA ALA A 509 -8.94 12.16 -3.67
C ALA A 509 -8.44 12.43 -5.09
N TRP A 510 -9.26 12.11 -6.09
CA TRP A 510 -8.97 12.36 -7.50
C TRP A 510 -8.93 13.85 -7.84
N LEU A 511 -9.95 14.60 -7.42
CA LEU A 511 -10.01 16.06 -7.59
C LEU A 511 -8.81 16.74 -6.94
N TYR A 512 -8.50 16.36 -5.69
CA TYR A 512 -7.34 16.90 -4.99
C TYR A 512 -6.04 16.60 -5.73
N PHE A 513 -5.78 15.33 -6.10
CA PHE A 513 -4.53 14.95 -6.75
C PHE A 513 -4.36 15.62 -8.12
N THR A 514 -5.41 15.62 -8.94
CA THR A 514 -5.37 16.24 -10.28
C THR A 514 -5.19 17.75 -10.20
N GLY A 515 -5.91 18.43 -9.31
CA GLY A 515 -5.75 19.85 -9.04
C GLY A 515 -4.36 20.20 -8.51
N HIS A 516 -3.83 19.40 -7.59
CA HIS A 516 -2.47 19.59 -7.05
C HIS A 516 -1.40 19.36 -8.12
N ALA A 517 -1.51 18.28 -8.90
CA ALA A 517 -0.56 17.99 -9.97
C ALA A 517 -0.58 19.07 -11.06
N PHE A 518 -1.76 19.61 -11.41
CA PHE A 518 -1.91 20.72 -12.34
C PHE A 518 -1.19 21.98 -11.83
N GLU A 519 -1.46 22.41 -10.60
CA GLU A 519 -0.77 23.54 -9.96
C GLU A 519 0.74 23.35 -9.96
N ARG A 520 1.21 22.19 -9.50
CA ARG A 520 2.65 21.90 -9.35
C ARG A 520 3.34 21.82 -10.71
N ALA A 521 2.67 21.28 -11.73
CA ALA A 521 3.19 21.27 -13.10
C ALA A 521 3.27 22.68 -13.70
N THR A 522 2.28 23.54 -13.44
CA THR A 522 2.33 24.94 -13.87
C THR A 522 3.49 25.68 -13.23
N LEU A 523 3.64 25.56 -11.90
CA LEU A 523 4.75 26.17 -11.17
C LEU A 523 6.11 25.65 -11.65
N ALA A 524 6.25 24.35 -11.88
CA ALA A 524 7.47 23.78 -12.46
C ALA A 524 7.76 24.30 -13.87
N GLY A 525 6.74 24.43 -14.72
CA GLY A 525 6.87 25.02 -16.06
C GLY A 525 7.32 26.48 -16.02
N VAL A 526 6.67 27.28 -15.17
CA VAL A 526 7.01 28.66 -14.82
C VAL A 526 8.47 28.78 -14.39
N TYR A 527 8.90 27.94 -13.44
CA TYR A 527 10.27 27.92 -12.94
C TYR A 527 11.27 27.57 -14.04
N ASN A 528 10.98 26.54 -14.83
CA ASN A 528 11.82 26.11 -15.94
C ASN A 528 11.96 27.19 -17.04
N ALA A 529 10.90 27.96 -17.28
CA ALA A 529 10.88 29.00 -18.30
C ALA A 529 11.65 30.24 -17.87
N LYS A 530 11.50 30.68 -16.62
CA LYS A 530 12.05 31.95 -16.10
C LYS A 530 13.34 31.77 -15.30
N PHE A 531 13.31 30.96 -14.25
CA PHE A 531 14.36 30.98 -13.22
C PHE A 531 15.49 29.98 -13.49
N ARG A 532 15.20 28.82 -14.10
CA ARG A 532 16.20 27.74 -14.28
C ARG A 532 17.44 28.13 -15.08
N LYS A 533 17.35 29.11 -16.00
CA LYS A 533 18.51 29.59 -16.77
C LYS A 533 19.42 30.51 -15.96
N GLU A 534 18.86 31.17 -14.96
CA GLU A 534 19.55 32.16 -14.11
C GLU A 534 20.18 31.50 -12.88
N ASP A 535 19.68 30.31 -12.50
CA ASP A 535 20.24 29.50 -11.43
C ASP A 535 21.65 29.01 -11.78
N LYS A 536 22.63 29.80 -11.30
CA LYS A 536 24.03 29.41 -11.32
C LYS A 536 24.28 28.40 -10.22
N LEU A 537 24.68 27.21 -10.63
CA LEU A 537 25.08 26.13 -9.73
C LEU A 537 26.51 26.34 -9.22
N THR A 538 26.80 25.83 -8.03
CA THR A 538 28.05 26.10 -7.32
C THR A 538 29.04 24.95 -7.48
N CYS A 539 30.31 25.24 -7.78
CA CYS A 539 31.39 24.25 -7.76
C CYS A 539 31.62 23.71 -6.34
N GLY A 540 31.61 22.39 -6.15
CA GLY A 540 31.76 21.73 -4.86
C GLY A 540 33.11 21.96 -4.15
N PHE A 541 34.12 22.47 -4.87
CA PHE A 541 35.43 22.79 -4.30
C PHE A 541 35.69 24.29 -4.11
N CYS A 542 35.57 25.07 -5.19
CA CYS A 542 35.94 26.49 -5.18
C CYS A 542 34.76 27.45 -5.06
N HIS A 543 33.55 26.91 -4.99
CA HIS A 543 32.30 27.66 -4.82
C HIS A 543 31.98 28.72 -5.89
N VAL A 544 32.66 28.69 -7.04
CA VAL A 544 32.30 29.52 -8.18
C VAL A 544 30.93 29.10 -8.72
N ARG A 545 30.07 30.09 -8.93
CA ARG A 545 28.72 29.94 -9.48
C ARG A 545 28.74 30.00 -11.01
N MET A 546 28.26 28.95 -11.67
CA MET A 546 28.22 28.84 -13.14
C MET A 546 26.94 28.14 -13.60
N ASN A 547 26.57 28.33 -14.86
CA ASN A 547 25.45 27.59 -15.45
C ASN A 547 25.73 26.09 -15.41
N GLU A 548 24.70 25.25 -15.17
CA GLU A 548 24.86 23.79 -15.06
C GLU A 548 25.67 23.18 -16.21
N ARG A 549 25.43 23.68 -17.44
CA ARG A 549 26.10 23.21 -18.67
C ARG A 549 27.62 23.40 -18.65
N MET A 550 28.13 24.32 -17.83
CA MET A 550 29.56 24.60 -17.69
C MET A 550 30.22 23.76 -16.58
N LEU A 551 29.43 23.08 -15.75
CA LEU A 551 29.93 22.27 -14.65
C LEU A 551 30.05 20.80 -15.06
N LYS A 552 31.13 20.16 -14.61
CA LYS A 552 31.38 18.73 -14.76
C LYS A 552 30.80 17.99 -13.55
N LYS A 553 29.98 16.97 -13.81
CA LYS A 553 29.46 16.10 -12.74
C LYS A 553 30.52 15.06 -12.37
N CYS A 554 30.63 14.72 -11.09
CA CYS A 554 31.43 13.56 -10.67
C CYS A 554 30.95 12.29 -11.40
N SER A 555 31.84 11.55 -12.03
CA SER A 555 31.47 10.36 -12.82
C SER A 555 30.83 9.24 -11.99
N ARG A 556 31.14 9.17 -10.69
CA ARG A 556 30.63 8.15 -9.77
C ARG A 556 29.32 8.54 -9.12
N CYS A 557 29.31 9.59 -8.30
CA CYS A 557 28.09 9.99 -7.57
C CYS A 557 27.14 10.85 -8.41
N LYS A 558 27.62 11.51 -9.48
CA LYS A 558 26.87 12.47 -10.33
C LYS A 558 26.24 13.67 -9.59
N PHE A 559 26.46 13.76 -8.27
CA PHE A 559 25.88 14.75 -7.38
C PHE A 559 26.75 16.01 -7.30
N VAL A 560 28.03 15.85 -6.94
CA VAL A 560 28.94 17.00 -6.82
C VAL A 560 29.36 17.50 -8.19
N LEU A 561 29.23 18.81 -8.38
CA LEU A 561 29.52 19.54 -9.61
C LEU A 561 30.85 20.29 -9.48
N TYR A 562 31.65 20.33 -10.54
CA TYR A 562 32.95 20.99 -10.53
C TYR A 562 33.14 21.86 -11.77
N CYS A 563 33.66 23.07 -11.60
CA CYS A 563 34.01 23.92 -12.73
C CYS A 563 35.21 23.37 -13.53
N SER A 564 36.02 22.49 -12.93
CA SER A 564 37.20 21.91 -13.59
C SER A 564 37.62 20.57 -12.98
N GLN A 565 38.43 19.82 -13.73
CA GLN A 565 39.05 18.57 -13.25
C GLN A 565 39.97 18.81 -12.04
N ILE A 566 40.59 20.00 -11.98
CA ILE A 566 41.45 20.42 -10.87
C ILE A 566 40.63 20.51 -9.59
N CYS A 567 39.48 21.19 -9.64
CA CYS A 567 38.56 21.27 -8.49
C CYS A 567 38.07 19.89 -8.04
N GLN A 568 37.69 19.02 -8.99
CA GLN A 568 37.30 17.64 -8.67
C GLN A 568 38.42 16.88 -7.96
N THR A 569 39.66 16.99 -8.44
CA THR A 569 40.80 16.26 -7.87
C THR A 569 41.15 16.77 -6.48
N LYS A 570 41.05 18.09 -6.25
CA LYS A 570 41.29 18.68 -4.93
C LYS A 570 40.22 18.26 -3.93
N ASP A 571 38.94 18.35 -4.30
CA ASP A 571 37.84 17.92 -3.44
C ASP A 571 37.88 16.41 -3.15
N TRP A 572 38.22 15.60 -4.16
CA TRP A 572 38.42 14.16 -4.00
C TRP A 572 39.43 13.81 -2.91
N LYS A 573 40.54 14.55 -2.86
CA LYS A 573 41.59 14.34 -1.85
C LYS A 573 41.21 14.87 -0.48
N LYS A 574 40.40 15.95 -0.43
CA LYS A 574 39.96 16.58 0.81
C LYS A 574 38.93 15.69 1.51
N ASP A 575 37.70 15.64 0.99
CA ASP A 575 36.57 15.00 1.69
C ASP A 575 35.72 14.14 0.75
N HIS A 576 35.65 14.48 -0.55
CA HIS A 576 34.67 13.86 -1.44
C HIS A 576 34.89 12.36 -1.61
N LYS A 577 36.12 11.82 -1.55
CA LYS A 577 36.33 10.36 -1.68
C LYS A 577 35.55 9.55 -0.65
N GLN A 578 35.48 10.03 0.60
CA GLN A 578 34.77 9.35 1.69
C GLN A 578 33.26 9.42 1.46
N ASN A 579 32.79 10.61 1.05
CA ASN A 579 31.36 10.88 0.87
C ASN A 579 30.82 10.41 -0.49
N CYS A 580 31.66 10.17 -1.50
CA CYS A 580 31.22 9.85 -2.85
C CYS A 580 30.44 8.53 -2.90
N LYS A 581 30.83 7.53 -2.11
CA LYS A 581 30.09 6.26 -2.02
C LYS A 581 28.76 6.46 -1.28
N ALA A 582 28.73 7.30 -0.25
CA ALA A 582 27.50 7.66 0.45
C ALA A 582 26.55 8.41 -0.48
N TYR A 583 27.02 9.44 -1.19
CA TYR A 583 26.26 10.14 -2.22
C TYR A 583 25.81 9.23 -3.35
N ALA A 584 26.63 8.27 -3.78
CA ALA A 584 26.26 7.30 -4.80
C ALA A 584 25.25 6.24 -4.31
N LYS A 585 25.19 5.93 -3.01
CA LYS A 585 24.25 4.96 -2.42
C LYS A 585 22.94 5.63 -1.99
N ASN A 586 23.05 6.86 -1.48
CA ASN A 586 21.96 7.76 -1.14
C ASN A 586 21.61 8.66 -2.34
N LEU A 587 21.90 8.20 -3.56
CA LEU A 587 21.71 8.95 -4.81
C LEU A 587 20.24 9.37 -5.00
N GLU A 588 19.31 8.75 -4.28
CA GLU A 588 17.89 9.08 -4.25
C GLU A 588 17.54 10.17 -3.23
N VAL A 589 18.21 10.19 -2.07
CA VAL A 589 18.12 11.28 -1.06
C VAL A 589 18.74 12.56 -1.61
N TYR A 590 19.86 12.39 -2.31
CA TYR A 590 20.65 13.43 -2.96
C TYR A 590 20.33 13.55 -4.46
N ARG A 591 19.24 12.93 -4.95
CA ARG A 591 18.75 13.15 -6.32
C ARG A 591 18.15 14.53 -6.51
N ARG A 592 18.21 15.38 -5.47
CA ARG A 592 18.31 16.81 -5.71
C ARG A 592 19.61 17.07 -6.49
N LYS A 593 19.59 16.83 -7.80
CA LYS A 593 20.38 17.65 -8.72
C LYS A 593 20.23 19.09 -8.21
N ALA A 594 21.29 19.90 -8.23
CA ALA A 594 21.18 21.23 -7.66
C ALA A 594 19.99 22.04 -8.26
N ASP A 595 19.59 21.74 -9.52
CA ASP A 595 18.34 22.24 -10.13
C ASP A 595 17.06 21.94 -9.31
N THR A 596 16.97 20.79 -8.66
CA THR A 596 15.81 20.36 -7.87
C THR A 596 15.76 21.08 -6.54
N GLU A 597 16.91 21.40 -5.93
CA GLU A 597 16.97 22.20 -4.71
C GLU A 597 16.53 23.65 -4.98
N HIS A 598 16.97 24.22 -6.11
CA HIS A 598 16.52 25.54 -6.54
C HIS A 598 15.02 25.58 -6.86
N PHE A 599 14.49 24.57 -7.57
CA PHE A 599 13.06 24.42 -7.78
C PHE A 599 12.31 24.32 -6.44
N PHE A 600 12.83 23.53 -5.51
CA PHE A 600 12.19 23.34 -4.21
C PHE A 600 12.20 24.62 -3.35
N ASP A 601 13.28 25.39 -3.36
CA ASP A 601 13.33 26.73 -2.75
C ASP A 601 12.27 27.66 -3.36
N HIS A 602 12.15 27.68 -4.69
CA HIS A 602 11.11 28.45 -5.38
C HIS A 602 9.69 27.96 -5.05
N LEU A 603 9.49 26.66 -4.93
CA LEU A 603 8.22 26.05 -4.53
C LEU A 603 7.80 26.58 -3.16
N VAL A 604 8.70 26.48 -2.17
CA VAL A 604 8.45 26.93 -0.80
C VAL A 604 8.16 28.43 -0.76
N ARG A 605 8.97 29.25 -1.43
CA ARG A 605 8.73 30.70 -1.51
C ARG A 605 7.38 31.03 -2.14
N SER A 606 7.03 30.37 -3.24
CA SER A 606 5.75 30.55 -3.92
C SER A 606 4.58 30.20 -3.00
N ASP A 607 4.65 29.05 -2.32
CA ASP A 607 3.59 28.60 -1.42
C ASP A 607 3.46 29.51 -0.20
N ILE A 608 4.57 29.94 0.42
CA ILE A 608 4.53 30.89 1.53
C ILE A 608 3.94 32.22 1.07
N ARG A 609 4.46 32.81 -0.02
CA ARG A 609 3.96 34.07 -0.58
C ARG A 609 2.46 33.99 -0.83
N ARG A 610 1.99 32.90 -1.45
CA ARG A 610 0.57 32.68 -1.73
C ARG A 610 -0.28 32.66 -0.45
N HIS A 611 0.22 32.11 0.65
CA HIS A 611 -0.54 31.94 1.90
C HIS A 611 -0.25 33.02 2.96
N ILE A 612 0.48 34.10 2.63
CA ILE A 612 0.78 35.20 3.55
C ILE A 612 -0.47 35.76 4.26
N PRO A 613 -1.62 36.00 3.59
CA PRO A 613 -2.82 36.46 4.28
C PRO A 613 -3.26 35.53 5.42
N GLY A 614 -3.35 34.22 5.13
CA GLY A 614 -3.69 33.20 6.14
C GLY A 614 -2.65 33.09 7.25
N LEU A 615 -1.35 33.11 6.91
CA LEU A 615 -0.26 33.08 7.89
C LEU A 615 -0.29 34.32 8.81
N ASN A 616 -0.55 35.51 8.27
CA ASN A 616 -0.69 36.73 9.07
C ASN A 616 -1.93 36.67 9.98
N ALA A 617 -3.04 36.07 9.53
CA ALA A 617 -4.20 35.84 10.37
C ALA A 617 -3.88 34.88 11.53
N LEU A 618 -3.18 33.77 11.25
CA LEU A 618 -2.70 32.85 12.29
C LEU A 618 -1.77 33.56 13.30
N ALA A 619 -0.85 34.40 12.82
CA ALA A 619 0.08 35.14 13.66
C ALA A 619 -0.64 36.07 14.65
N LYS A 620 -1.71 36.74 14.20
CA LYS A 620 -2.54 37.63 15.03
C LYS A 620 -3.36 36.86 16.07
N LEU A 621 -3.84 35.66 15.74
CA LEU A 621 -4.64 34.83 16.65
C LEU A 621 -3.78 34.16 17.73
N ASN A 622 -2.53 33.85 17.43
CA ASN A 622 -1.65 33.15 18.36
C ASN A 622 -0.99 34.14 19.36
N PRO A 623 -1.24 33.99 20.68
CA PRO A 623 -0.69 34.88 21.71
C PRO A 623 0.84 35.00 21.72
N ARG A 624 1.55 33.99 21.21
CA ARG A 624 3.03 33.98 21.17
C ARG A 624 3.59 34.76 19.99
N THR A 625 2.78 35.08 18.98
CA THR A 625 3.22 35.71 17.72
C THR A 625 2.50 37.02 17.40
N ARG A 626 1.48 37.38 18.18
CA ARG A 626 0.65 38.58 17.92
C ARG A 626 1.35 39.90 18.24
N ASP A 627 2.39 39.88 19.07
CA ASP A 627 3.12 41.09 19.46
C ASP A 627 3.93 41.61 18.27
N ALA A 628 3.81 42.90 17.98
CA ALA A 628 4.41 43.52 16.79
C ALA A 628 5.93 43.37 16.70
N ASP A 629 6.61 43.28 17.85
CA ASP A 629 8.06 43.11 17.94
C ASP A 629 8.52 41.65 17.82
N THR A 630 7.58 40.69 17.79
CA THR A 630 7.93 39.27 17.66
C THR A 630 8.37 38.96 16.24
N LEU A 631 9.62 38.52 16.10
CA LEU A 631 10.12 37.98 14.84
C LEU A 631 9.40 36.67 14.52
N LEU A 632 8.82 36.58 13.33
CA LEU A 632 8.01 35.44 12.91
C LEU A 632 8.84 34.41 12.14
N ALA A 633 8.54 33.14 12.39
CA ALA A 633 8.94 32.02 11.56
C ALA A 633 7.70 31.24 11.09
N TYR A 634 7.81 30.62 9.93
CA TYR A 634 6.76 29.79 9.34
C TYR A 634 7.19 28.33 9.33
N CYS A 635 6.23 27.43 9.46
CA CYS A 635 6.41 26.02 9.11
C CYS A 635 5.58 25.71 7.87
N ALA A 636 6.21 25.14 6.84
CA ALA A 636 5.55 24.55 5.69
C ALA A 636 5.72 23.03 5.72
N ASP A 637 4.69 22.31 6.14
CA ASP A 637 4.71 20.86 6.26
C ASP A 637 4.05 20.18 5.05
N TYR A 638 4.90 19.62 4.19
CA TYR A 638 4.55 18.84 3.01
C TYR A 638 4.47 17.33 3.28
N THR A 639 4.56 16.89 4.55
CA THR A 639 4.35 15.48 4.91
C THR A 639 2.87 15.08 4.84
N PHE A 640 2.00 16.08 4.76
CA PHE A 640 0.54 15.97 4.62
C PHE A 640 0.02 16.56 3.30
N ALA A 641 -1.19 16.16 2.94
CA ALA A 641 -1.89 16.62 1.75
C ALA A 641 -3.39 16.84 2.08
N PRO A 642 -3.87 18.10 2.17
CA PRO A 642 -3.16 19.36 1.91
C PRO A 642 -1.94 19.63 2.80
N PRO A 643 -0.94 20.42 2.34
CA PRO A 643 0.16 20.85 3.18
C PRO A 643 -0.36 21.60 4.41
N THR A 644 0.27 21.38 5.57
CA THR A 644 -0.12 22.03 6.83
C THR A 644 0.85 23.16 7.14
N PHE A 645 0.36 24.38 7.26
CA PHE A 645 1.17 25.56 7.51
C PHE A 645 0.89 26.15 8.90
N SER A 646 1.94 26.62 9.56
CA SER A 646 1.81 27.26 10.88
C SER A 646 2.79 28.42 11.06
N VAL A 647 2.53 29.24 12.09
CA VAL A 647 3.37 30.39 12.46
C VAL A 647 3.79 30.24 13.91
N PHE A 648 5.06 30.54 14.18
CA PHE A 648 5.63 30.48 15.53
C PHE A 648 6.74 31.54 15.71
N PRO A 649 7.15 31.86 16.94
CA PRO A 649 8.23 32.81 17.19
C PRO A 649 9.55 32.31 16.58
N ALA A 650 10.28 33.15 15.87
CA ALA A 650 11.57 32.77 15.27
C ALA A 650 12.59 32.31 16.32
N ALA A 651 12.47 32.79 17.57
CA ALA A 651 13.29 32.33 18.69
C ALA A 651 13.13 30.83 18.98
N ASP A 652 11.98 30.22 18.66
CA ASP A 652 11.76 28.78 18.89
C ASP A 652 12.53 27.91 17.88
N VAL A 653 13.10 28.47 16.80
CA VAL A 653 13.92 27.71 15.84
C VAL A 653 15.16 27.15 16.53
N VAL A 654 15.66 27.79 17.59
CA VAL A 654 16.82 27.31 18.36
C VAL A 654 16.44 26.55 19.63
N ASP A 655 15.14 26.32 19.87
CA ASP A 655 14.66 25.52 21.00
C ASP A 655 14.86 24.03 20.70
N GLU A 656 15.90 23.45 21.31
CA GLU A 656 16.27 22.05 21.09
C GLU A 656 15.17 21.07 21.50
N SER A 657 14.31 21.43 22.46
CA SER A 657 13.23 20.55 22.94
C SER A 657 12.26 20.18 21.81
N ARG A 658 12.03 21.09 20.86
CA ARG A 658 11.17 20.88 19.68
C ARG A 658 11.74 19.87 18.68
N TYR A 659 13.02 19.57 18.77
CA TYR A 659 13.75 18.77 17.78
C TYR A 659 14.34 17.49 18.36
N VAL A 660 14.05 17.18 19.64
CA VAL A 660 14.46 15.94 20.31
C VAL A 660 13.85 14.73 19.62
N GLU A 661 12.53 14.77 19.37
CA GLU A 661 11.76 13.72 18.69
C GLU A 661 12.08 13.60 17.20
N LEU A 662 12.96 14.45 16.67
CA LEU A 662 13.40 14.41 15.28
C LEU A 662 14.88 14.01 15.18
N GLY A 663 15.54 13.82 16.33
CA GLY A 663 16.98 13.56 16.43
C GLY A 663 17.87 14.71 15.92
N LEU A 664 17.27 15.85 15.56
CA LEU A 664 17.98 17.04 15.09
C LEU A 664 18.61 17.81 16.25
N ALA A 665 18.03 17.70 17.45
CA ALA A 665 18.58 18.27 18.66
C ALA A 665 20.00 17.78 19.00
N TYR A 666 20.41 16.63 18.46
CA TYR A 666 21.72 16.03 18.73
C TYR A 666 22.75 16.24 17.61
N ARG A 667 22.43 17.06 16.59
CA ARG A 667 23.32 17.31 15.44
C ARG A 667 23.92 18.72 15.52
N PRO A 668 25.20 18.88 15.90
CA PRO A 668 25.82 20.21 16.09
C PRO A 668 25.70 21.13 14.87
N GLU A 669 25.93 20.61 13.66
CA GLU A 669 25.81 21.36 12.40
C GLU A 669 24.40 21.94 12.20
N SER A 670 23.36 21.18 12.56
CA SER A 670 21.97 21.62 12.47
C SER A 670 21.63 22.67 13.54
N GLN A 671 22.26 22.59 14.71
CA GLN A 671 22.07 23.60 15.77
C GLN A 671 22.73 24.92 15.38
N GLU A 672 23.97 24.86 14.87
CA GLU A 672 24.74 26.04 14.45
C GLU A 672 24.02 26.78 13.32
N LEU A 673 23.58 26.05 12.28
CA LEU A 673 22.79 26.63 11.20
C LEU A 673 21.54 27.35 11.72
N ARG A 674 20.77 26.74 12.62
CA ARG A 674 19.55 27.37 13.18
C ARG A 674 19.85 28.65 13.96
N ARG A 675 20.95 28.70 14.71
CA ARG A 675 21.41 29.91 15.42
C ARG A 675 21.82 30.99 14.42
N GLU A 676 22.58 30.62 13.39
CA GLU A 676 22.98 31.54 12.31
C GLU A 676 21.76 32.16 11.62
N LEU A 677 20.77 31.33 11.25
CA LEU A 677 19.54 31.80 10.60
C LEU A 677 18.75 32.76 11.50
N LEU A 678 18.65 32.48 12.79
CA LEU A 678 18.01 33.37 13.76
C LEU A 678 18.74 34.71 13.86
N ASP A 679 20.07 34.70 13.89
CA ASP A 679 20.86 35.93 13.93
C ASP A 679 20.73 36.75 12.64
N ILE A 680 20.63 36.11 11.48
CA ILE A 680 20.33 36.79 10.21
C ILE A 680 18.97 37.49 10.29
N VAL A 681 17.93 36.80 10.76
CA VAL A 681 16.58 37.37 10.87
C VAL A 681 16.50 38.50 11.91
N ARG A 682 17.22 38.37 13.03
CA ARG A 682 17.36 39.46 14.02
C ARG A 682 18.01 40.70 13.41
N LYS A 683 19.13 40.53 12.70
CA LYS A 683 19.83 41.63 12.01
C LYS A 683 18.98 42.29 10.93
N ALA A 684 18.10 41.53 10.29
CA ALA A 684 17.19 42.05 9.27
C ALA A 684 16.03 42.90 9.85
N GLY A 685 15.79 42.87 11.17
CA GLY A 685 14.79 43.72 11.82
C GLY A 685 13.38 43.55 11.26
N GLY A 686 12.95 42.30 11.07
CA GLY A 686 11.62 41.98 10.50
C GLY A 686 11.56 41.96 8.97
N LYS A 687 12.65 42.31 8.27
CA LYS A 687 12.76 42.24 6.80
C LYS A 687 13.11 40.86 6.25
N ALA A 688 13.23 39.86 7.12
CA ALA A 688 13.44 38.48 6.74
C ALA A 688 12.65 37.58 7.69
N ARG A 689 12.25 36.39 7.21
CA ARG A 689 11.60 35.36 8.03
C ARG A 689 12.28 34.02 7.79
N ILE A 690 12.29 33.18 8.83
CA ILE A 690 12.71 31.77 8.71
C ILE A 690 11.52 30.95 8.25
N VAL A 691 11.75 30.07 7.29
CA VAL A 691 10.79 29.03 6.90
C VAL A 691 11.38 27.68 7.26
N GLN A 692 10.82 27.03 8.28
CA GLN A 692 10.99 25.61 8.52
C GLN A 692 10.17 24.85 7.49
N VAL A 693 10.79 23.87 6.84
CA VAL A 693 10.14 23.07 5.81
C VAL A 693 10.26 21.62 6.19
N GLU A 694 9.12 20.96 6.33
CA GLU A 694 9.02 19.54 6.63
C GLU A 694 8.55 18.82 5.38
N MET A 695 9.20 17.73 5.02
CA MET A 695 8.82 16.92 3.88
C MET A 695 8.97 15.45 4.21
N ARG A 696 8.22 14.59 3.53
CA ARG A 696 8.30 13.15 3.73
C ARG A 696 9.73 12.67 3.42
N GLY A 697 10.41 12.16 4.45
CA GLY A 697 11.74 11.60 4.33
C GLY A 697 11.74 10.09 4.18
N HIS A 698 12.83 9.45 4.58
CA HIS A 698 12.93 8.00 4.54
C HIS A 698 12.40 7.38 5.83
N ALA A 699 11.80 6.18 5.71
CA ALA A 699 11.27 5.43 6.84
C ALA A 699 10.20 6.21 7.62
N GLY A 700 9.42 7.06 6.93
CA GLY A 700 8.39 7.90 7.54
C GLY A 700 8.90 9.08 8.36
N THR A 701 10.20 9.18 8.66
CA THR A 701 10.75 10.34 9.36
C THR A 701 10.76 11.56 8.45
N PRO A 702 10.20 12.70 8.86
CA PRO A 702 10.25 13.91 8.05
C PRO A 702 11.69 14.40 7.90
N ILE A 703 12.04 14.84 6.69
CA ILE A 703 13.24 15.65 6.46
C ILE A 703 12.86 17.09 6.76
N ILE A 704 13.61 17.71 7.67
CA ILE A 704 13.44 19.12 8.02
C ILE A 704 14.59 19.92 7.44
N THR A 705 14.23 21.01 6.76
CA THR A 705 15.17 21.98 6.22
C THR A 705 14.74 23.38 6.60
N PHE A 706 15.66 24.34 6.55
CA PHE A 706 15.38 25.74 6.89
C PHE A 706 15.78 26.65 5.74
N GLN A 707 14.94 27.64 5.46
CA GLN A 707 15.15 28.62 4.41
C GLN A 707 14.93 30.03 4.97
N ILE A 708 15.49 31.04 4.30
CA ILE A 708 15.21 32.44 4.57
C ILE A 708 14.43 33.01 3.39
N ILE A 709 13.38 33.76 3.70
CA ILE A 709 12.66 34.58 2.74
C ILE A 709 12.82 36.05 3.10
N GLY A 710 12.92 36.90 2.09
CA GLY A 710 13.16 38.33 2.22
C GLY A 710 11.88 39.15 2.23
N LEU A 711 12.01 40.46 2.48
CA LEU A 711 10.92 41.42 2.54
C LEU A 711 10.01 41.36 1.30
N ASP A 712 10.63 41.26 0.11
CA ASP A 712 9.94 41.22 -1.18
C ASP A 712 9.03 39.99 -1.34
N ASP A 713 9.28 38.92 -0.57
CA ASP A 713 8.46 37.71 -0.59
C ASP A 713 7.15 37.85 0.20
N PHE A 714 7.07 38.80 1.16
CA PHE A 714 5.94 38.93 2.08
C PHE A 714 5.34 40.34 2.25
N MET A 715 5.86 41.35 1.54
CA MET A 715 5.26 42.70 1.54
C MET A 715 4.19 42.92 0.48
N ASP A 716 4.23 42.19 -0.63
CA ASP A 716 3.17 42.22 -1.66
C ASP A 716 1.96 41.44 -1.14
N ILE A 717 1.16 42.08 -0.27
CA ILE A 717 -0.13 41.57 0.21
C ILE A 717 -1.21 42.14 -0.71
N ARG A 718 -1.68 41.30 -1.62
CA ARG A 718 -2.81 41.58 -2.51
C ARG A 718 -4.12 41.29 -1.78
N PRO A 719 -5.26 41.81 -2.29
CA PRO A 719 -6.57 41.44 -1.77
C PRO A 719 -6.71 39.91 -1.71
N GLU A 720 -7.29 39.41 -0.62
CA GLU A 720 -7.57 37.98 -0.48
C GLU A 720 -8.38 37.48 -1.68
N VAL A 721 -7.98 36.32 -2.20
CA VAL A 721 -8.73 35.70 -3.29
C VAL A 721 -10.05 35.18 -2.72
N PRO A 722 -11.18 35.36 -3.41
CA PRO A 722 -12.42 34.67 -3.06
C PRO A 722 -12.16 33.17 -2.88
N LYS A 723 -12.90 32.52 -1.98
CA LYS A 723 -12.75 31.09 -1.67
C LYS A 723 -12.89 30.17 -2.90
N SER A 724 -13.34 30.67 -4.05
CA SER A 724 -13.82 29.87 -5.18
C SER A 724 -13.02 30.04 -6.50
N PHE A 725 -11.93 30.81 -6.54
CA PHE A 725 -11.14 31.09 -7.76
C PHE A 725 -10.77 29.84 -8.59
N ASN A 726 -10.53 28.72 -7.91
CA ASN A 726 -10.60 27.39 -8.48
C ASN A 726 -10.92 26.43 -7.33
N PRO A 727 -12.15 25.88 -7.24
CA PRO A 727 -12.51 24.99 -6.13
C PRO A 727 -11.65 23.71 -6.11
N GLU A 728 -11.00 23.38 -7.23
CA GLU A 728 -10.11 22.22 -7.38
C GLU A 728 -8.64 22.53 -7.02
N ARG A 729 -8.23 23.81 -6.88
CA ARG A 729 -6.86 24.16 -6.47
C ARG A 729 -6.73 23.97 -4.95
N PRO A 730 -5.89 23.03 -4.48
CA PRO A 730 -5.69 22.84 -3.06
C PRO A 730 -5.20 24.11 -2.35
N ARG A 731 -5.61 24.27 -1.10
CA ARG A 731 -5.09 25.27 -0.17
C ARG A 731 -4.38 24.56 0.97
N ALA A 732 -3.30 25.17 1.46
CA ALA A 732 -2.72 24.73 2.72
C ALA A 732 -3.75 24.91 3.84
N ILE A 733 -3.67 24.03 4.83
CA ILE A 733 -4.51 24.05 6.03
C ILE A 733 -3.67 24.46 7.24
N ASP A 734 -4.31 24.95 8.30
CA ASP A 734 -3.67 25.14 9.60
C ASP A 734 -3.65 23.84 10.43
N GLN A 735 -3.13 23.89 11.65
CA GLN A 735 -3.08 22.74 12.58
C GLN A 735 -4.45 22.25 13.05
N ASN A 736 -5.53 22.98 12.73
CA ASN A 736 -6.91 22.64 13.07
C ASN A 736 -7.73 22.30 11.80
N ASP A 737 -7.06 21.90 10.71
CA ASP A 737 -7.66 21.57 9.42
C ASP A 737 -8.42 22.72 8.71
N ASN A 738 -8.21 23.98 9.12
CA ASN A 738 -8.83 25.13 8.45
C ASN A 738 -8.03 25.55 7.22
N ALA A 739 -8.69 25.65 6.06
CA ALA A 739 -8.06 26.17 4.85
C ALA A 739 -7.60 27.62 5.03
N LEU A 740 -6.33 27.90 4.73
CA LEU A 740 -5.76 29.23 4.84
C LEU A 740 -6.24 30.18 3.74
N ALA A 741 -6.35 31.46 4.08
CA ALA A 741 -6.55 32.52 3.11
C ALA A 741 -5.33 32.64 2.20
N VAL A 742 -5.59 32.91 0.91
CA VAL A 742 -4.57 32.98 -0.14
C VAL A 742 -4.66 34.30 -0.89
N GLN A 743 -3.57 34.65 -1.57
CA GLN A 743 -3.52 35.73 -2.56
C GLN A 743 -3.16 35.19 -3.96
N ILE A 744 -3.43 36.00 -5.00
CA ILE A 744 -3.14 35.67 -6.39
C ILE A 744 -1.63 35.72 -6.65
N ASP A 745 -1.10 34.71 -7.33
CA ASP A 745 0.29 34.67 -7.80
C ASP A 745 0.40 34.52 -9.34
N TRP A 746 1.63 34.38 -9.84
CA TRP A 746 1.86 34.18 -11.27
C TRP A 746 1.38 32.81 -11.77
N THR A 747 1.36 31.81 -10.87
CA THR A 747 0.87 30.46 -11.16
C THR A 747 -0.64 30.51 -11.45
N ASP A 748 -1.42 31.28 -10.70
CA ASP A 748 -2.86 31.49 -10.95
C ASP A 748 -3.14 31.98 -12.37
N ILE A 749 -2.36 32.97 -12.81
CA ILE A 749 -2.51 33.57 -14.13
C ILE A 749 -2.21 32.54 -15.24
N VAL A 750 -1.13 31.76 -15.08
CA VAL A 750 -0.75 30.73 -16.06
C VAL A 750 -1.74 29.56 -16.04
N MET A 751 -2.27 29.19 -14.87
CA MET A 751 -3.33 28.19 -14.75
C MET A 751 -4.61 28.65 -15.46
N ALA A 752 -5.04 29.90 -15.28
CA ALA A 752 -6.19 30.45 -15.99
C ALA A 752 -5.98 30.45 -17.51
N ASP A 753 -4.80 30.87 -17.98
CA ASP A 753 -4.41 30.78 -19.39
C ASP A 753 -4.45 29.35 -19.96
N ALA A 754 -4.16 28.35 -19.13
CA ALA A 754 -4.20 26.93 -19.50
C ALA A 754 -5.64 26.38 -19.47
N ILE A 755 -6.47 26.82 -18.52
CA ILE A 755 -7.88 26.45 -18.44
C ILE A 755 -8.60 26.93 -19.71
N TYR A 756 -8.43 28.20 -20.09
CA TYR A 756 -9.12 28.80 -21.25
C TYR A 756 -8.44 28.54 -22.60
N GLY A 757 -7.27 27.89 -22.61
CA GLY A 757 -6.50 27.59 -23.84
C GLY A 757 -5.90 28.80 -24.56
N ARG A 758 -6.09 30.01 -24.03
CA ARG A 758 -5.58 31.27 -24.60
C ARG A 758 -4.96 32.15 -23.53
N ARG A 759 -4.29 33.23 -23.93
CA ARG A 759 -3.76 34.21 -22.97
C ARG A 759 -4.89 35.11 -22.52
N LEU A 760 -5.19 35.15 -21.22
CA LEU A 760 -6.13 36.10 -20.67
C LEU A 760 -5.46 37.47 -20.52
N THR A 761 -6.20 38.51 -20.91
CA THR A 761 -5.89 39.88 -20.52
C THR A 761 -6.05 40.06 -19.01
N HIS A 762 -5.51 41.15 -18.47
CA HIS A 762 -5.62 41.45 -17.05
C HIS A 762 -7.09 41.58 -16.61
N ASP A 763 -7.90 42.30 -17.39
CA ASP A 763 -9.32 42.49 -17.11
C ASP A 763 -10.10 41.17 -17.17
N GLU A 764 -9.87 40.34 -18.18
CA GLU A 764 -10.49 39.01 -18.27
C GLU A 764 -10.13 38.12 -17.09
N PHE A 765 -8.87 38.16 -16.65
CA PHE A 765 -8.43 37.42 -15.48
C PHE A 765 -9.10 37.93 -14.19
N HIS A 766 -9.23 39.24 -14.01
CA HIS A 766 -9.99 39.81 -12.89
C HIS A 766 -11.48 39.45 -12.93
N MET A 767 -12.09 39.46 -14.12
CA MET A 767 -13.47 39.04 -14.32
C MET A 767 -13.65 37.54 -14.01
N TYR A 768 -12.68 36.71 -14.37
CA TYR A 768 -12.62 35.30 -13.99
C TYR A 768 -12.55 35.12 -12.46
N ILE A 769 -11.66 35.85 -11.78
CA ILE A 769 -11.54 35.80 -10.32
C ILE A 769 -12.83 36.19 -9.62
N ALA A 770 -13.51 37.20 -10.16
CA ALA A 770 -14.74 37.69 -9.58
C ALA A 770 -15.93 36.75 -9.82
N GLU A 771 -15.78 35.67 -10.62
CA GLU A 771 -16.87 34.80 -11.08
C GLU A 771 -17.91 35.50 -11.96
N HIS A 772 -17.57 36.64 -12.56
CA HIS A 772 -18.55 37.47 -13.26
C HIS A 772 -18.82 37.05 -14.71
N VAL A 773 -17.99 36.21 -15.35
CA VAL A 773 -18.14 35.89 -16.78
C VAL A 773 -17.68 34.47 -17.16
N HIS A 774 -18.48 33.81 -18.02
CA HIS A 774 -18.04 32.67 -18.83
C HIS A 774 -17.19 33.15 -20.00
N LEU A 775 -15.86 33.11 -19.87
CA LEU A 775 -14.96 33.43 -20.98
C LEU A 775 -14.99 32.31 -22.03
N GLY A 776 -14.88 32.68 -23.31
CA GLY A 776 -14.79 31.72 -24.42
C GLY A 776 -13.60 30.77 -24.25
N PHE A 777 -13.87 29.48 -24.44
CA PHE A 777 -12.89 28.40 -24.40
C PHE A 777 -12.29 28.20 -25.81
N ASP A 778 -10.99 28.36 -25.94
CA ASP A 778 -10.25 27.95 -27.13
C ASP A 778 -9.58 26.59 -26.88
N ASP A 779 -9.50 25.74 -27.91
CA ASP A 779 -8.66 24.53 -27.95
C ASP A 779 -9.04 23.40 -26.96
N GLN A 780 -10.24 22.82 -27.17
CA GLN A 780 -10.70 21.63 -26.43
C GLN A 780 -10.05 20.30 -26.89
N ASP A 781 -9.29 20.34 -27.99
CA ASP A 781 -8.63 19.17 -28.55
C ASP A 781 -7.34 18.81 -27.80
N LYS A 782 -6.70 19.81 -27.16
CA LYS A 782 -5.55 19.59 -26.28
C LYS A 782 -5.96 19.07 -24.90
N THR A 783 -5.04 18.33 -24.30
CA THR A 783 -5.08 18.01 -22.87
C THR A 783 -4.79 19.24 -22.01
N VAL A 784 -5.19 19.21 -20.74
CA VAL A 784 -4.92 20.31 -19.80
C VAL A 784 -3.43 20.59 -19.67
N PHE A 785 -2.58 19.56 -19.70
CA PHE A 785 -1.12 19.70 -19.55
C PHE A 785 -0.41 20.17 -20.83
N GLU A 786 -0.95 19.90 -22.03
CA GLU A 786 -0.49 20.57 -23.25
C GLU A 786 -0.80 22.07 -23.20
N ARG A 787 -1.99 22.43 -22.69
CA ARG A 787 -2.37 23.83 -22.48
C ARG A 787 -1.50 24.52 -21.42
N VAL A 788 -1.05 23.80 -20.37
CA VAL A 788 -0.04 24.33 -19.42
C VAL A 788 1.24 24.68 -20.15
N ASP A 789 1.77 23.77 -20.98
CA ASP A 789 3.01 24.02 -21.71
C ASP A 789 2.88 25.20 -22.69
N ASP A 790 1.72 25.34 -23.34
CA ASP A 790 1.41 26.50 -24.17
C ASP A 790 1.32 27.79 -23.36
N ALA A 791 0.62 27.79 -22.22
CA ALA A 791 0.49 28.94 -21.35
C ALA A 791 1.84 29.43 -20.81
N VAL A 792 2.69 28.49 -20.37
CA VAL A 792 4.06 28.77 -19.93
C VAL A 792 4.88 29.35 -21.08
N ARG A 793 4.82 28.76 -22.29
CA ARG A 793 5.51 29.28 -23.48
C ARG A 793 5.06 30.70 -23.82
N ARG A 794 3.76 30.96 -23.82
CA ARG A 794 3.16 32.28 -24.12
C ARG A 794 3.62 33.37 -23.16
N ARG A 795 4.00 33.03 -21.93
CA ARG A 795 4.43 33.99 -20.90
C ARG A 795 5.92 33.96 -20.58
N LYS A 796 6.71 33.18 -21.32
CA LYS A 796 8.14 32.99 -21.06
C LYS A 796 8.94 34.28 -21.21
N ASP A 797 8.73 35.02 -22.29
CA ASP A 797 9.48 36.24 -22.62
C ASP A 797 8.85 37.50 -22.00
N GLN A 798 7.87 37.34 -21.12
CA GLN A 798 7.26 38.45 -20.41
C GLN A 798 8.18 38.85 -19.25
N GLU A 799 8.91 39.96 -19.43
CA GLU A 799 9.94 40.48 -18.49
C GLU A 799 9.40 40.60 -17.07
N ASP A 800 8.13 40.97 -16.90
CA ASP A 800 7.44 41.00 -15.62
C ASP A 800 6.07 40.32 -15.68
N ALA A 801 5.53 39.91 -14.52
CA ALA A 801 4.08 39.72 -14.42
C ALA A 801 3.41 40.98 -14.99
N PRO A 802 2.24 40.89 -15.66
CA PRO A 802 1.47 42.10 -15.91
C PRO A 802 1.22 42.67 -14.52
N CYS A 803 1.97 43.73 -14.18
CA CYS A 803 1.81 44.52 -12.98
C CYS A 803 0.31 44.69 -12.83
N CYS A 804 -0.24 44.23 -11.71
CA CYS A 804 -1.63 44.49 -11.40
C CYS A 804 -1.66 46.00 -11.23
N ARG A 805 -1.94 46.71 -12.32
CA ARG A 805 -2.22 48.12 -12.25
C ARG A 805 -3.65 48.17 -11.77
N ASP A 806 -3.90 48.89 -10.68
CA ASP A 806 -5.28 49.13 -10.31
C ASP A 806 -6.01 49.90 -11.44
N ARG A 807 -7.32 50.10 -11.30
CA ARG A 807 -8.11 50.87 -12.28
C ARG A 807 -7.62 52.31 -12.48
N SER A 808 -6.74 52.81 -11.59
CA SER A 808 -6.11 54.13 -11.69
C SER A 808 -4.77 54.12 -12.42
N GLY A 809 -4.29 52.95 -12.86
CA GLY A 809 -3.01 52.79 -13.55
C GLY A 809 -1.81 52.71 -12.62
N HIS A 810 -2.01 52.68 -11.30
CA HIS A 810 -0.94 52.54 -10.33
C HIS A 810 -0.50 51.09 -10.19
N SER A 811 0.80 50.86 -10.21
CA SER A 811 1.37 49.57 -9.85
C SER A 811 0.94 49.21 -8.43
N ILE A 812 0.24 48.08 -8.29
CA ILE A 812 -0.04 47.45 -6.98
C ILE A 812 1.22 46.72 -6.46
N CYS A 813 2.27 46.61 -7.28
CA CYS A 813 3.60 46.15 -6.88
C CYS A 813 4.51 47.31 -6.48
#